data_AF-R6Q1D8-F1
#
_entry.id   AF-R6Q1D8-F1
#
_cell.length_a   1.000
_cell.length_b   1.000
_cell.length_c   1.000
_cell.angle_alpha   90.00
_cell.angle_beta   90.00
_cell.angle_gamma   90.00
#
_symmetry.space_group_name_H-M   'P 1'
#
loop_
_entity.id
_entity.type
_entity.pdbx_description
1 polymer ?
#
loop_
_entity_poly.entity_id
_entity_poly.type
_entity_poly.pdbx_seq_one_letter_code
_entity_poly.pdbx_strand_id
1 'polypeptide(L)'
;MLLMEDHAEQMDRTSGIYRNYELFCDLIQEFLNDNPDMGVGNIYDGLEHLTCAEIKLDDDDDNAQEIFERINSTGVPLSLSDKIRNFVLMTDTDQDRLYEDYWLKAEQMLSKDQLEGFFLDYLNFKMDGFAKESTAYDEFKALYARGQYTNESMLEEIYHYVQQYHAFYYGDEKRFSSTVNHLLRSLQTLKQTTVYLFLFSVFDDFDAGVIDDETLCKVLRLLLNYSIRRLICEVGSNSLRGLYKTLYGRVFNRPENKNNYYDSIVSFLLQLTSKDVMPSDAEFVAALKERNLYRKNALCKYLLVAIENQGKEQIKTDALTIEHIMPQNKNLSTAWQRMLGTDWELVRERYLHTLGNLTLTGYNSELGDLPFAEKLDKLAEENTHVTVLYSDVKNKTEWNAQTMESRAERLSEEVLKLFPIELPTTKVDFSDPRYRLYTVSDPHNATYKFVNYYELLGERVSADSFAFMVRSVAGKLYDLNSSIIDRMARNLEVFPAWQNPVFAYDKDAIRNAVKLKNDSAIYISTGYSAYDCICFIKALLKKYDLDLEEDFVYSARPNSTALAGINWKNIAQEWCEERDKRGEIVFDIKNCESRYVRFTTPFLNSVIPTNEDILSPWKTNNYYFYEITSDKNELYVQLYFYCKGITDEMRTAFQKLANLTDGGKLTQGYRLFFKSSVFTQAENSTKSEIKNHLYRCLEEVRAFEMTIQDKWDS
;
A
#
# COMPACT_ATOMS: atom_id res chain seq x y z
N MET A 1 -14.46 16.69 -44.50
CA MET A 1 -14.88 17.50 -45.66
C MET A 1 -14.81 16.79 -47.01
N LEU A 2 -13.87 15.86 -47.25
CA LEU A 2 -13.69 15.18 -48.55
C LEU A 2 -14.97 14.63 -49.22
N LEU A 3 -15.90 14.04 -48.47
CA LEU A 3 -17.16 13.53 -49.03
C LEU A 3 -18.07 14.66 -49.55
N MET A 4 -18.13 15.78 -48.83
CA MET A 4 -18.94 16.95 -49.20
C MET A 4 -18.36 17.72 -50.38
N GLU A 5 -17.06 17.56 -50.62
CA GLU A 5 -16.30 18.16 -51.72
C GLU A 5 -16.21 17.23 -52.95
N ASP A 6 -16.96 16.12 -52.96
CA ASP A 6 -16.96 15.11 -54.03
C ASP A 6 -15.55 14.49 -54.27
N HIS A 7 -14.82 14.26 -53.20
CA HIS A 7 -13.50 13.65 -53.18
C HIS A 7 -13.51 12.30 -52.43
N ALA A 8 -14.58 11.52 -52.62
CA ALA A 8 -14.79 10.23 -51.97
C ALA A 8 -13.65 9.23 -52.23
N GLU A 9 -12.99 9.29 -53.39
CA GLU A 9 -11.87 8.41 -53.73
C GLU A 9 -10.60 8.66 -52.90
N GLN A 10 -10.47 9.85 -52.30
CA GLN A 10 -9.35 10.23 -51.43
C GLN A 10 -9.62 9.89 -49.95
N MET A 11 -10.82 9.40 -49.64
CA MET A 11 -11.18 9.05 -48.28
C MET A 11 -10.49 7.76 -47.84
N ASP A 12 -10.15 7.70 -46.56
CA ASP A 12 -9.72 6.46 -45.93
C ASP A 12 -10.88 5.45 -45.93
N ARG A 13 -10.70 4.38 -46.71
CA ARG A 13 -11.68 3.29 -46.87
C ARG A 13 -11.95 2.52 -45.57
N THR A 14 -11.07 2.66 -44.58
CA THR A 14 -11.26 2.04 -43.26
C THR A 14 -12.10 2.91 -42.31
N SER A 15 -12.32 4.18 -42.65
CA SER A 15 -13.09 5.11 -41.81
C SER A 15 -14.58 4.74 -41.74
N GLY A 16 -15.20 5.04 -40.58
CA GLY A 16 -16.63 4.85 -40.39
C GLY A 16 -17.47 5.68 -41.36
N ILE A 17 -17.01 6.88 -41.74
CA ILE A 17 -17.71 7.75 -42.70
C ILE A 17 -17.75 7.11 -44.09
N TYR A 18 -16.62 6.59 -44.59
CA TYR A 18 -16.58 5.90 -45.89
C TYR A 18 -17.46 4.64 -45.88
N ARG A 19 -17.37 3.82 -44.82
CA ARG A 19 -18.20 2.61 -44.68
C ARG A 19 -19.69 2.92 -44.61
N ASN A 20 -20.08 3.98 -43.90
CA ASN A 20 -21.47 4.40 -43.82
C ASN A 20 -21.95 4.95 -45.17
N TYR A 21 -21.12 5.72 -45.88
CA TYR A 21 -21.45 6.21 -47.22
C TYR A 21 -21.70 5.05 -48.18
N GLU A 22 -20.78 4.08 -48.27
CA GLU A 22 -20.96 2.88 -49.10
C GLU A 22 -22.21 2.10 -48.69
N LEU A 23 -22.44 1.91 -47.38
CA LEU A 23 -23.64 1.27 -46.87
C LEU A 23 -24.91 2.00 -47.32
N PHE A 24 -24.94 3.33 -47.24
CA PHE A 24 -26.11 4.09 -47.69
C PHE A 24 -26.28 3.99 -49.21
N CYS A 25 -25.21 4.01 -50.01
CA CYS A 25 -25.28 3.77 -51.45
C CYS A 25 -25.88 2.39 -51.76
N ASP A 26 -25.42 1.34 -51.08
CA ASP A 26 -25.93 -0.02 -51.25
C ASP A 26 -27.40 -0.12 -50.86
N LEU A 27 -27.79 0.42 -49.70
CA LEU A 27 -29.18 0.42 -49.22
C LEU A 27 -30.11 1.20 -50.16
N ILE A 28 -29.66 2.35 -50.67
CA ILE A 28 -30.42 3.14 -51.65
C ILE A 28 -30.59 2.34 -52.95
N GLN A 29 -29.51 1.70 -53.43
CA GLN A 29 -29.56 0.90 -54.65
C GLN A 29 -30.48 -0.31 -54.51
N GLU A 30 -30.42 -1.02 -53.39
CA GLU A 30 -31.30 -2.15 -53.07
C GLU A 30 -32.77 -1.69 -53.03
N PHE A 31 -33.05 -0.59 -52.32
CA PHE A 31 -34.40 -0.02 -52.24
C PHE A 31 -34.98 0.34 -53.60
N LEU A 32 -34.18 0.99 -54.47
CA LEU A 32 -34.60 1.38 -55.82
C LEU A 32 -34.81 0.17 -56.75
N ASN A 33 -34.02 -0.88 -56.58
CA ASN A 33 -34.20 -2.13 -57.33
C ASN A 33 -35.48 -2.86 -56.93
N ASP A 34 -35.78 -2.91 -55.64
CA ASP A 34 -36.97 -3.57 -55.09
C ASP A 34 -38.26 -2.78 -55.31
N ASN A 35 -38.16 -1.47 -55.56
CA ASN A 35 -39.29 -0.57 -55.76
C ASN A 35 -39.12 0.26 -57.06
N PRO A 36 -39.33 -0.33 -58.25
CA PRO A 36 -39.05 0.32 -59.54
C PRO A 36 -39.88 1.58 -59.81
N ASP A 37 -41.01 1.73 -59.13
CA ASP A 37 -41.91 2.87 -59.24
C ASP A 37 -41.52 4.03 -58.31
N MET A 38 -40.50 3.84 -57.45
CA MET A 38 -39.98 4.85 -56.53
C MET A 38 -38.61 5.36 -56.99
N GLY A 39 -38.35 6.64 -56.74
CA GLY A 39 -37.08 7.30 -57.05
C GLY A 39 -36.38 7.83 -55.81
N VAL A 40 -35.16 8.35 -55.98
CA VAL A 40 -34.40 9.03 -54.91
C VAL A 40 -35.20 10.17 -54.26
N GLY A 41 -36.09 10.81 -55.02
CA GLY A 41 -37.01 11.82 -54.49
C GLY A 41 -37.88 11.32 -53.33
N ASN A 42 -38.31 10.05 -53.35
CA ASN A 42 -39.10 9.48 -52.25
C ASN A 42 -38.27 9.25 -50.98
N ILE A 43 -36.97 8.98 -51.13
CA ILE A 43 -36.04 8.89 -50.00
C ILE A 43 -35.85 10.27 -49.40
N TYR A 44 -35.67 11.29 -50.25
CA TYR A 44 -35.60 12.68 -49.82
C TYR A 44 -36.89 13.14 -49.10
N ASP A 45 -38.07 12.82 -49.65
CA ASP A 45 -39.36 13.07 -48.99
C ASP A 45 -39.41 12.39 -47.61
N GLY A 46 -38.92 11.16 -47.51
CA GLY A 46 -38.80 10.45 -46.23
C GLY A 46 -37.89 11.15 -45.23
N LEU A 47 -36.76 11.70 -45.69
CA LEU A 47 -35.85 12.50 -44.86
C LEU A 47 -36.51 13.80 -44.36
N GLU A 48 -37.41 14.42 -45.13
CA GLU A 48 -38.16 15.61 -44.68
C GLU A 48 -39.10 15.32 -43.50
N HIS A 49 -39.43 14.05 -43.25
CA HIS A 49 -40.22 13.63 -42.08
C HIS A 49 -39.35 13.43 -40.82
N LEU A 50 -38.02 13.57 -40.91
CA LEU A 50 -37.15 13.52 -39.75
C LEU A 50 -37.26 14.82 -38.95
N THR A 51 -37.71 14.71 -37.70
CA THR A 51 -37.77 15.85 -36.79
C THR A 51 -36.45 15.99 -36.04
N CYS A 52 -35.77 17.12 -36.17
CA CYS A 52 -34.62 17.48 -35.35
C CYS A 52 -35.07 18.37 -34.18
N ALA A 53 -34.61 18.07 -32.97
CA ALA A 53 -34.76 18.94 -31.82
C ALA A 53 -33.49 19.79 -31.68
N GLU A 54 -33.59 21.09 -31.95
CA GLU A 54 -32.51 22.05 -31.76
C GLU A 54 -32.70 22.75 -30.41
N ILE A 55 -31.64 22.78 -29.60
CA ILE A 55 -31.59 23.55 -28.35
C ILE A 55 -30.60 24.69 -28.58
N LYS A 56 -31.12 25.91 -28.67
CA LYS A 56 -30.31 27.12 -28.76
C LYS A 56 -29.94 27.58 -27.36
N LEU A 57 -28.67 27.90 -27.19
CA LEU A 57 -28.09 28.37 -25.93
C LEU A 57 -27.85 29.87 -26.06
N ASP A 58 -28.14 30.62 -24.99
CA ASP A 58 -27.72 32.01 -24.87
C ASP A 58 -26.30 32.06 -24.28
N ASP A 59 -25.33 32.63 -25.01
CA ASP A 59 -23.90 32.59 -24.64
C ASP A 59 -23.60 33.24 -23.27
N ASP A 60 -24.47 34.14 -22.80
CA ASP A 60 -24.30 34.87 -21.54
C ASP A 60 -25.01 34.22 -20.33
N ASP A 61 -26.08 33.45 -20.54
CA ASP A 61 -26.96 32.92 -19.47
C ASP A 61 -27.01 31.38 -19.41
N ASP A 62 -26.70 30.67 -20.50
CA ASP A 62 -26.80 29.21 -20.58
C ASP A 62 -25.45 28.52 -20.53
N ASN A 63 -25.27 27.62 -19.56
CA ASN A 63 -24.14 26.71 -19.55
C ASN A 63 -24.45 25.49 -20.41
N ALA A 64 -23.92 25.49 -21.64
CA ALA A 64 -24.04 24.41 -22.61
C ALA A 64 -23.81 23.02 -21.98
N GLN A 65 -22.74 22.92 -21.19
CA GLN A 65 -22.29 21.70 -20.57
C GLN A 65 -23.28 21.19 -19.51
N GLU A 66 -23.83 22.08 -18.68
CA GLU A 66 -24.86 21.70 -17.70
C GLU A 66 -26.14 21.20 -18.36
N ILE A 67 -26.54 21.83 -19.47
CA ILE A 67 -27.74 21.43 -20.24
C ILE A 67 -27.51 20.05 -20.87
N PHE A 68 -26.33 19.81 -21.45
CA PHE A 68 -25.97 18.51 -21.99
C PHE A 68 -25.93 17.42 -20.91
N GLU A 69 -25.35 17.69 -19.74
CA GLU A 69 -25.32 16.76 -18.61
C GLU A 69 -26.74 16.43 -18.11
N ARG A 70 -27.63 17.43 -18.03
CA ARG A 70 -29.04 17.24 -17.65
C ARG A 70 -29.80 16.37 -18.64
N ILE A 71 -29.61 16.58 -19.94
CA ILE A 71 -30.28 15.77 -20.98
C ILE A 71 -29.80 14.32 -20.90
N ASN A 72 -28.49 14.09 -20.82
CA ASN A 72 -27.92 12.74 -20.74
C ASN A 72 -28.30 11.99 -19.46
N SER A 73 -28.63 12.70 -18.37
CA SER A 73 -29.11 12.07 -17.13
C SER A 73 -30.43 11.30 -17.29
N THR A 74 -31.18 11.57 -18.36
CA THR A 74 -32.50 10.96 -18.62
C THR A 74 -32.49 9.83 -19.66
N GLY A 75 -31.35 9.56 -20.29
CA GLY A 75 -31.18 8.59 -21.39
C GLY A 75 -30.20 7.44 -21.10
N VAL A 76 -29.69 6.79 -22.17
CA VAL A 76 -28.61 5.79 -22.05
C VAL A 76 -27.36 6.49 -21.53
N PRO A 77 -26.70 5.98 -20.46
CA PRO A 77 -25.53 6.64 -19.89
C PRO A 77 -24.39 6.73 -20.89
N LEU A 78 -23.86 7.94 -21.08
CA LEU A 78 -22.61 8.13 -21.83
C LEU A 78 -21.43 7.46 -21.12
N SER A 79 -20.50 6.93 -21.93
CA SER A 79 -19.22 6.43 -21.41
C SER A 79 -18.39 7.54 -20.76
N LEU A 80 -17.41 7.18 -19.95
CA LEU A 80 -16.49 8.16 -19.35
C LEU A 80 -15.73 8.95 -20.41
N SER A 81 -15.25 8.29 -21.47
CA SER A 81 -14.54 8.94 -22.57
C SER A 81 -15.45 9.90 -23.33
N ASP A 82 -16.71 9.53 -23.59
CA ASP A 82 -17.69 10.43 -24.22
C ASP A 82 -17.96 11.67 -23.36
N LYS A 83 -18.12 11.51 -22.03
CA LYS A 83 -18.31 12.63 -21.11
C LYS A 83 -17.10 13.56 -21.09
N ILE A 84 -15.89 13.02 -21.04
CA ILE A 84 -14.66 13.81 -21.06
C ILE A 84 -14.49 14.54 -22.40
N ARG A 85 -14.75 13.87 -23.52
CA ARG A 85 -14.73 14.51 -24.86
C ARG A 85 -15.60 15.75 -24.89
N ASN A 86 -16.85 15.59 -24.47
CA ASN A 86 -17.84 16.67 -24.51
C ASN A 86 -17.47 17.78 -23.52
N PHE A 87 -16.96 17.44 -22.34
CA PHE A 87 -16.46 18.43 -21.38
C PHE A 87 -15.37 19.33 -21.98
N VAL A 88 -14.38 18.73 -22.65
CA VAL A 88 -13.19 19.48 -23.12
C VAL A 88 -13.42 20.17 -24.47
N LEU A 89 -14.33 19.68 -25.32
CA LEU A 89 -14.52 20.21 -26.68
C LEU A 89 -15.76 21.10 -26.88
N MET A 90 -16.83 20.93 -26.10
CA MET A 90 -18.16 21.43 -26.50
C MET A 90 -18.34 22.95 -26.43
N THR A 91 -17.44 23.67 -25.76
CA THR A 91 -17.52 25.13 -25.60
C THR A 91 -16.34 25.87 -26.25
N ASP A 92 -15.49 25.17 -27.00
CA ASP A 92 -14.31 25.76 -27.61
C ASP A 92 -14.63 26.35 -29.00
N THR A 93 -14.12 27.55 -29.27
CA THR A 93 -14.26 28.20 -30.58
C THR A 93 -13.46 27.50 -31.68
N ASP A 94 -12.44 26.71 -31.33
CA ASP A 94 -11.56 25.99 -32.25
C ASP A 94 -11.80 24.46 -32.21
N GLN A 95 -13.05 24.08 -31.95
CA GLN A 95 -13.47 22.70 -31.70
C GLN A 95 -13.01 21.72 -32.79
N ASP A 96 -13.15 22.08 -34.07
CA ASP A 96 -12.79 21.20 -35.19
C ASP A 96 -11.30 20.86 -35.20
N ARG A 97 -10.44 21.87 -35.01
CA ARG A 97 -8.99 21.65 -34.95
C ARG A 97 -8.62 20.81 -33.73
N LEU A 98 -9.12 21.16 -32.54
CA LEU A 98 -8.81 20.43 -31.31
C LEU A 98 -9.28 18.97 -31.38
N TYR A 99 -10.41 18.71 -32.03
CA TYR A 99 -10.89 17.36 -32.29
C TYR A 99 -9.95 16.61 -33.25
N GLU A 100 -9.61 17.18 -34.40
CA GLU A 100 -8.76 16.52 -35.41
C GLU A 100 -7.32 16.33 -34.94
N ASP A 101 -6.74 17.32 -34.25
CA ASP A 101 -5.34 17.32 -33.88
C ASP A 101 -5.03 16.42 -32.69
N TYR A 102 -5.98 16.24 -31.76
CA TYR A 102 -5.76 15.50 -30.52
C TYR A 102 -6.76 14.36 -30.31
N TRP A 103 -8.07 14.68 -30.22
CA TRP A 103 -9.06 13.69 -29.79
C TRP A 103 -9.21 12.54 -30.78
N LEU A 104 -9.36 12.84 -32.07
CA LEU A 104 -9.53 11.85 -33.12
C LEU A 104 -8.31 10.91 -33.18
N LYS A 105 -7.10 11.46 -33.03
CA LYS A 105 -5.87 10.66 -32.99
C LYS A 105 -5.84 9.75 -31.77
N ALA A 106 -6.26 10.23 -30.60
CA ALA A 106 -6.38 9.39 -29.40
C ALA A 106 -7.42 8.26 -29.58
N GLU A 107 -8.58 8.57 -30.15
CA GLU A 107 -9.68 7.63 -30.42
C GLU A 107 -9.32 6.57 -31.46
N GLN A 108 -8.46 6.89 -32.42
CA GLN A 108 -7.95 5.94 -33.40
C GLN A 108 -6.88 4.99 -32.83
N MET A 109 -6.21 5.35 -31.73
CA MET A 109 -5.16 4.53 -31.11
C MET A 109 -5.73 3.48 -30.16
N LEU A 110 -6.80 3.80 -29.42
CA LEU A 110 -7.37 2.91 -28.42
C LEU A 110 -8.83 2.60 -28.74
N SER A 111 -9.25 1.35 -28.54
CA SER A 111 -10.67 1.00 -28.62
C SER A 111 -11.47 1.72 -27.54
N LYS A 112 -12.80 1.79 -27.71
CA LYS A 112 -13.69 2.45 -26.73
C LYS A 112 -13.51 1.88 -25.31
N ASP A 113 -13.45 0.56 -25.18
CA ASP A 113 -13.23 -0.12 -23.89
C ASP A 113 -11.85 0.19 -23.29
N GLN A 114 -10.83 0.32 -24.13
CA GLN A 114 -9.48 0.68 -23.69
C GLN A 114 -9.39 2.15 -23.24
N LEU A 115 -10.11 3.06 -23.90
CA LEU A 115 -10.19 4.46 -23.47
C LEU A 115 -10.85 4.58 -22.10
N GLU A 116 -11.87 3.79 -21.79
CA GLU A 116 -12.47 3.78 -20.46
C GLU A 116 -11.47 3.36 -19.38
N GLY A 117 -10.72 2.27 -19.62
CA GLY A 117 -9.64 1.83 -18.71
C GLY A 117 -8.52 2.86 -18.58
N PHE A 118 -8.11 3.46 -19.71
CA PHE A 118 -7.11 4.52 -19.76
C PHE A 118 -7.52 5.70 -18.87
N PHE A 119 -8.74 6.22 -18.99
CA PHE A 119 -9.15 7.39 -18.20
C PHE A 119 -9.18 7.11 -16.71
N LEU A 120 -9.56 5.90 -16.30
CA LEU A 120 -9.45 5.49 -14.90
C LEU A 120 -8.00 5.46 -14.43
N ASP A 121 -7.10 4.86 -15.20
CA ASP A 121 -5.66 4.79 -14.87
C ASP A 121 -5.00 6.17 -14.89
N TYR A 122 -5.34 7.02 -15.85
CA TYR A 122 -4.91 8.42 -15.94
C TYR A 122 -5.34 9.22 -14.71
N LEU A 123 -6.61 9.11 -14.30
CA LEU A 123 -7.08 9.76 -13.06
C LEU A 123 -6.32 9.22 -11.86
N ASN A 124 -6.20 7.89 -11.73
CA ASN A 124 -5.41 7.25 -10.67
C ASN A 124 -3.94 7.65 -10.69
N PHE A 125 -3.39 8.08 -11.81
CA PHE A 125 -2.05 8.59 -11.91
C PHE A 125 -1.98 10.06 -11.45
N LYS A 126 -2.94 10.90 -11.85
CA LYS A 126 -2.92 12.37 -11.62
C LYS A 126 -3.50 12.85 -10.29
N MET A 127 -4.34 12.06 -9.62
CA MET A 127 -5.02 12.47 -8.38
C MET A 127 -4.54 11.69 -7.16
N ASP A 128 -4.88 12.15 -5.94
CA ASP A 128 -4.74 11.34 -4.73
C ASP A 128 -5.93 10.37 -4.59
N GLY A 129 -5.69 9.17 -4.05
CA GLY A 129 -6.74 8.13 -3.92
C GLY A 129 -7.01 7.36 -5.22
N PHE A 130 -8.20 6.75 -5.32
CA PHE A 130 -8.57 5.91 -6.47
C PHE A 130 -9.92 6.29 -7.04
N ALA A 131 -9.93 6.54 -8.34
CA ALA A 131 -11.13 6.82 -9.09
C ALA A 131 -12.06 5.61 -9.13
N LYS A 132 -13.37 5.87 -9.01
CA LYS A 132 -14.44 4.90 -9.25
C LYS A 132 -15.18 5.31 -10.51
N GLU A 133 -15.67 4.35 -11.29
CA GLU A 133 -16.44 4.64 -12.52
C GLU A 133 -17.58 5.65 -12.31
N SER A 134 -18.26 5.58 -11.16
CA SER A 134 -19.37 6.47 -10.82
C SER A 134 -18.94 7.91 -10.49
N THR A 135 -17.69 8.15 -10.08
CA THR A 135 -17.18 9.47 -9.65
C THR A 135 -16.08 10.01 -10.56
N ALA A 136 -15.54 9.20 -11.46
CA ALA A 136 -14.39 9.51 -12.30
C ALA A 136 -14.58 10.80 -13.13
N TYR A 137 -15.80 11.04 -13.61
CA TYR A 137 -16.09 12.27 -14.37
C TYR A 137 -16.00 13.53 -13.50
N ASP A 138 -16.55 13.51 -12.29
CA ASP A 138 -16.45 14.64 -11.37
C ASP A 138 -15.02 14.86 -10.88
N GLU A 139 -14.28 13.78 -10.67
CA GLU A 139 -12.85 13.82 -10.35
C GLU A 139 -12.03 14.41 -11.50
N PHE A 140 -12.37 14.10 -12.75
CA PHE A 140 -11.76 14.72 -13.92
C PHE A 140 -12.05 16.23 -13.97
N LYS A 141 -13.30 16.66 -13.75
CA LYS A 141 -13.64 18.09 -13.69
C LYS A 141 -12.86 18.82 -12.59
N ALA A 142 -12.72 18.19 -11.42
CA ALA A 142 -11.92 18.73 -10.32
C ALA A 142 -10.43 18.80 -10.67
N LEU A 143 -9.88 17.79 -11.36
CA LEU A 143 -8.50 17.80 -11.85
C LEU A 143 -8.27 18.93 -12.86
N TYR A 144 -9.16 19.07 -13.84
CA TYR A 144 -9.11 20.13 -14.85
C TYR A 144 -9.08 21.52 -14.22
N ALA A 145 -10.04 21.81 -13.32
CA ALA A 145 -10.14 23.09 -12.64
C ALA A 145 -8.93 23.38 -11.72
N ARG A 146 -8.50 22.39 -10.93
CA ARG A 146 -7.36 22.53 -9.99
C ARG A 146 -6.03 22.73 -10.73
N GLY A 147 -5.86 22.06 -11.87
CA GLY A 147 -4.66 22.18 -12.69
C GLY A 147 -4.61 23.46 -13.54
N GLN A 148 -5.68 24.27 -13.54
CA GLN A 148 -5.81 25.46 -14.39
C GLN A 148 -5.58 25.15 -15.87
N TYR A 149 -6.07 23.99 -16.31
CA TYR A 149 -5.93 23.57 -17.70
C TYR A 149 -6.79 24.44 -18.63
N THR A 150 -6.28 24.65 -19.84
CA THR A 150 -7.08 25.02 -21.01
C THR A 150 -7.53 23.75 -21.75
N ASN A 151 -8.55 23.86 -22.61
CA ASN A 151 -9.04 22.74 -23.42
C ASN A 151 -7.90 22.11 -24.23
N GLU A 152 -7.11 22.92 -24.92
CA GLU A 152 -5.96 22.46 -25.71
C GLU A 152 -4.89 21.78 -24.85
N SER A 153 -4.45 22.38 -23.74
CA SER A 153 -3.44 21.77 -22.87
C SER A 153 -3.89 20.44 -22.24
N MET A 154 -5.19 20.30 -21.96
CA MET A 154 -5.74 19.04 -21.46
C MET A 154 -5.77 17.97 -22.56
N LEU A 155 -6.16 18.34 -23.78
CA LEU A 155 -6.15 17.43 -24.92
C LEU A 155 -4.74 16.99 -25.31
N GLU A 156 -3.77 17.89 -25.26
CA GLU A 156 -2.35 17.58 -25.49
C GLU A 156 -1.83 16.57 -24.46
N GLU A 157 -2.12 16.79 -23.17
CA GLU A 157 -1.74 15.87 -22.11
C GLU A 157 -2.43 14.50 -22.24
N ILE A 158 -3.74 14.48 -22.49
CA ILE A 158 -4.49 13.23 -22.75
C ILE A 158 -3.87 12.49 -23.93
N TYR A 159 -3.58 13.18 -25.03
CA TYR A 159 -3.00 12.57 -26.23
C TYR A 159 -1.63 11.95 -25.93
N HIS A 160 -0.76 12.65 -25.22
CA HIS A 160 0.55 12.14 -24.77
C HIS A 160 0.41 10.83 -23.98
N TYR A 161 -0.46 10.79 -22.97
CA TYR A 161 -0.63 9.59 -22.15
C TYR A 161 -1.38 8.47 -22.89
N VAL A 162 -2.25 8.78 -23.85
CA VAL A 162 -2.86 7.78 -24.75
C VAL A 162 -1.80 7.12 -25.62
N GLN A 163 -0.83 7.88 -26.14
CA GLN A 163 0.29 7.31 -26.91
C GLN A 163 1.13 6.33 -26.06
N GLN A 164 1.44 6.70 -24.82
CA GLN A 164 2.14 5.81 -23.88
C GLN A 164 1.30 4.56 -23.57
N TYR A 165 0.01 4.73 -23.27
CA TYR A 165 -0.88 3.60 -22.97
C TYR A 165 -1.04 2.65 -24.15
N HIS A 166 -1.15 3.17 -25.37
CA HIS A 166 -1.14 2.38 -26.61
C HIS A 166 0.16 1.56 -26.73
N ALA A 167 1.31 2.18 -26.49
CA ALA A 167 2.59 1.47 -26.50
C ALA A 167 2.65 0.36 -25.44
N PHE A 168 2.03 0.55 -24.27
CA PHE A 168 1.97 -0.50 -23.24
C PHE A 168 1.16 -1.73 -23.66
N TYR A 169 0.13 -1.55 -24.51
CA TYR A 169 -0.69 -2.65 -25.03
C TYR A 169 -0.08 -3.35 -26.25
N TYR A 170 0.40 -2.57 -27.22
CA TYR A 170 0.76 -3.06 -28.56
C TYR A 170 2.25 -2.97 -28.87
N GLY A 171 2.98 -2.20 -28.07
CA GLY A 171 4.30 -1.71 -28.43
C GLY A 171 4.24 -0.52 -29.38
N ASP A 172 5.40 0.09 -29.59
CA ASP A 172 5.67 1.06 -30.64
C ASP A 172 7.09 0.79 -31.18
N GLU A 173 7.16 0.07 -32.30
CA GLU A 173 8.43 -0.31 -32.94
C GLU A 173 9.16 0.87 -33.60
N LYS A 174 8.48 2.02 -33.76
CA LYS A 174 9.10 3.23 -34.28
C LYS A 174 9.76 4.03 -33.16
N ARG A 175 9.13 4.08 -31.97
CA ARG A 175 9.63 4.84 -30.81
C ARG A 175 10.61 4.07 -29.94
N PHE A 176 10.41 2.76 -29.77
CA PHE A 176 11.15 1.99 -28.77
C PHE A 176 11.96 0.85 -29.37
N SER A 177 13.03 0.44 -28.68
CA SER A 177 13.83 -0.71 -29.08
C SER A 177 13.01 -2.01 -29.11
N SER A 178 13.52 -3.02 -29.82
CA SER A 178 12.91 -4.36 -29.85
C SER A 178 12.81 -4.96 -28.44
N THR A 179 13.76 -4.65 -27.56
CA THR A 179 13.79 -5.14 -26.17
C THR A 179 12.70 -4.51 -25.32
N VAL A 180 12.52 -3.19 -25.38
CA VAL A 180 11.42 -2.50 -24.68
C VAL A 180 10.07 -3.04 -25.15
N ASN A 181 9.87 -3.14 -26.47
CA ASN A 181 8.64 -3.68 -27.05
C ASN A 181 8.37 -5.13 -26.62
N HIS A 182 9.41 -5.96 -26.57
CA HIS A 182 9.30 -7.33 -26.07
C HIS A 182 8.89 -7.36 -24.59
N LEU A 183 9.50 -6.55 -23.73
CA LEU A 183 9.20 -6.50 -22.29
C LEU A 183 7.76 -5.99 -22.03
N LEU A 184 7.30 -4.98 -22.77
CA LEU A 184 5.92 -4.50 -22.69
C LEU A 184 4.93 -5.59 -23.10
N ARG A 185 5.18 -6.28 -24.23
CA ARG A 185 4.36 -7.43 -24.67
C ARG A 185 4.35 -8.56 -23.63
N SER A 186 5.47 -8.81 -22.95
CA SER A 186 5.56 -9.81 -21.88
C SER A 186 4.74 -9.43 -20.64
N LEU A 187 4.81 -8.17 -20.20
CA LEU A 187 3.95 -7.66 -19.12
C LEU A 187 2.47 -7.79 -19.50
N GLN A 188 2.12 -7.46 -20.74
CA GLN A 188 0.75 -7.56 -21.22
C GLN A 188 0.26 -9.02 -21.38
N THR A 189 1.12 -9.92 -21.84
CA THR A 189 0.84 -11.37 -21.90
C THR A 189 0.51 -11.94 -20.53
N LEU A 190 1.18 -11.45 -19.48
CA LEU A 190 0.94 -11.80 -18.09
C LEU A 190 -0.15 -10.93 -17.42
N LYS A 191 -0.81 -10.04 -18.18
CA LYS A 191 -1.86 -9.12 -17.72
C LYS A 191 -1.44 -8.26 -16.52
N GLN A 192 -0.18 -7.82 -16.51
CA GLN A 192 0.37 -6.98 -15.44
C GLN A 192 0.09 -5.49 -15.69
N THR A 193 -1.17 -5.11 -15.93
CA THR A 193 -1.55 -3.74 -16.34
C THR A 193 -1.41 -2.71 -15.21
N THR A 194 -1.49 -3.14 -13.94
CA THR A 194 -1.34 -2.24 -12.79
C THR A 194 0.02 -1.51 -12.73
N VAL A 195 1.04 -2.03 -13.41
CA VAL A 195 2.36 -1.38 -13.51
C VAL A 195 2.30 -0.06 -14.27
N TYR A 196 1.29 0.15 -15.11
CA TYR A 196 1.17 1.32 -15.98
C TYR A 196 1.15 2.64 -15.20
N LEU A 197 0.55 2.64 -14.00
CA LEU A 197 0.55 3.80 -13.10
C LEU A 197 1.96 4.29 -12.74
N PHE A 198 2.91 3.36 -12.61
CA PHE A 198 4.31 3.69 -12.39
C PHE A 198 5.02 4.02 -13.70
N LEU A 199 4.67 3.32 -14.79
CA LEU A 199 5.32 3.49 -16.08
C LEU A 199 5.06 4.85 -16.75
N PHE A 200 3.91 5.49 -16.52
CA PHE A 200 3.65 6.83 -17.07
C PHE A 200 4.81 7.80 -16.75
N SER A 201 5.20 7.93 -15.48
CA SER A 201 6.32 8.80 -15.10
C SER A 201 7.69 8.29 -15.56
N VAL A 202 7.89 6.97 -15.68
CA VAL A 202 9.15 6.40 -16.19
C VAL A 202 9.32 6.72 -17.68
N PHE A 203 8.24 6.64 -18.45
CA PHE A 203 8.25 6.99 -19.87
C PHE A 203 8.34 8.51 -20.07
N ASP A 204 7.75 9.32 -19.19
CA ASP A 204 7.98 10.78 -19.17
C ASP A 204 9.47 11.11 -18.96
N ASP A 205 10.15 10.42 -18.04
CA ASP A 205 11.60 10.56 -17.83
C ASP A 205 12.42 10.10 -19.05
N PHE A 206 11.98 9.06 -19.77
CA PHE A 206 12.62 8.60 -21.00
C PHE A 206 12.45 9.61 -22.14
N ASP A 207 11.22 10.08 -22.38
CA ASP A 207 10.91 11.07 -23.41
C ASP A 207 11.65 12.40 -23.13
N ALA A 208 11.85 12.75 -21.85
CA ALA A 208 12.64 13.91 -21.42
C ALA A 208 14.17 13.70 -21.44
N GLY A 209 14.65 12.50 -21.78
CA GLY A 209 16.09 12.17 -21.82
C GLY A 209 16.78 12.08 -20.46
N VAL A 210 16.01 11.91 -19.37
CA VAL A 210 16.53 11.67 -18.01
C VAL A 210 17.11 10.26 -17.90
N ILE A 211 16.52 9.30 -18.60
CA ILE A 211 17.00 7.91 -18.71
C ILE A 211 17.17 7.51 -20.17
N ASP A 212 18.08 6.58 -20.43
CA ASP A 212 18.31 5.99 -21.75
C ASP A 212 17.56 4.66 -21.94
N ASP A 213 17.64 4.10 -23.16
CA ASP A 213 16.97 2.84 -23.51
C ASP A 213 17.47 1.65 -22.66
N GLU A 214 18.76 1.65 -22.29
CA GLU A 214 19.33 0.61 -21.42
C GLU A 214 18.68 0.66 -20.02
N THR A 215 18.58 1.84 -19.43
CA THR A 215 17.96 2.03 -18.11
C THR A 215 16.48 1.69 -18.15
N LEU A 216 15.77 2.11 -19.20
CA LEU A 216 14.36 1.74 -19.41
C LEU A 216 14.18 0.22 -19.51
N CYS A 217 15.03 -0.47 -20.26
CA CYS A 217 15.03 -1.92 -20.36
C CYS A 217 15.24 -2.58 -18.99
N LYS A 218 16.18 -2.08 -18.18
CA LYS A 218 16.43 -2.60 -16.83
C LYS A 218 15.20 -2.43 -15.92
N VAL A 219 14.56 -1.27 -15.93
CA VAL A 219 13.35 -1.02 -15.14
C VAL A 219 12.21 -1.95 -15.56
N LEU A 220 11.92 -2.06 -16.87
CA LEU A 220 10.87 -2.95 -17.37
C LEU A 220 11.15 -4.43 -17.04
N ARG A 221 12.41 -4.87 -17.15
CA ARG A 221 12.82 -6.23 -16.80
C ARG A 221 12.66 -6.51 -15.31
N LEU A 222 13.01 -5.55 -14.44
CA LEU A 222 12.79 -5.66 -13.00
C LEU A 222 11.30 -5.83 -12.67
N LEU A 223 10.43 -5.00 -13.25
CA LEU A 223 8.99 -5.07 -13.03
C LEU A 223 8.41 -6.40 -13.51
N LEU A 224 8.82 -6.88 -14.69
CA LEU A 224 8.43 -8.18 -15.23
C LEU A 224 8.86 -9.33 -14.31
N ASN A 225 10.13 -9.34 -13.91
CA ASN A 225 10.69 -10.42 -13.08
C ASN A 225 10.08 -10.40 -11.67
N TYR A 226 9.82 -9.21 -11.11
CA TYR A 226 9.09 -9.05 -9.86
C TYR A 226 7.67 -9.61 -9.95
N SER A 227 6.92 -9.28 -11.00
CA SER A 227 5.59 -9.81 -11.26
C SER A 227 5.60 -11.34 -11.39
N ILE A 228 6.54 -11.90 -12.16
CA ILE A 228 6.70 -13.36 -12.32
C ILE A 228 6.94 -14.03 -10.97
N ARG A 229 7.84 -13.49 -10.14
CA ARG A 229 8.12 -13.99 -8.79
C ARG A 229 6.88 -13.98 -7.90
N ARG A 230 6.16 -12.85 -7.85
CA ARG A 230 4.93 -12.75 -7.06
C ARG A 230 3.86 -13.74 -7.51
N LEU A 231 3.65 -13.90 -8.82
CA LEU A 231 2.67 -14.83 -9.36
C LEU A 231 3.02 -16.28 -8.98
N ILE A 232 4.29 -16.66 -9.05
CA ILE A 232 4.76 -18.02 -8.72
C ILE A 232 4.66 -18.28 -7.21
N CYS A 233 5.12 -17.34 -6.39
CA CYS A 233 5.04 -17.41 -4.93
C CYS A 233 3.63 -17.17 -4.37
N GLU A 234 2.64 -16.93 -5.23
CA GLU A 234 1.23 -16.71 -4.90
C GLU A 234 0.98 -15.48 -4.00
N VAL A 235 1.85 -14.48 -4.09
CA VAL A 235 1.68 -13.21 -3.38
C VAL A 235 0.52 -12.43 -4.04
N GLY A 236 -0.51 -12.12 -3.24
CA GLY A 236 -1.72 -11.46 -3.72
C GLY A 236 -1.44 -10.10 -4.40
N SER A 237 -2.25 -9.73 -5.38
CA SER A 237 -2.09 -8.49 -6.17
C SER A 237 -2.80 -7.26 -5.58
N ASN A 238 -3.54 -7.42 -4.48
CA ASN A 238 -4.44 -6.38 -3.95
C ASN A 238 -3.73 -5.07 -3.60
N SER A 239 -2.48 -5.13 -3.13
CA SER A 239 -1.67 -3.94 -2.80
C SER A 239 -0.94 -3.32 -3.99
N LEU A 240 -0.78 -4.03 -5.11
CA LEU A 240 0.05 -3.58 -6.23
C LEU A 240 -0.42 -2.23 -6.79
N ARG A 241 -1.74 -1.99 -6.79
CA ARG A 241 -2.31 -0.73 -7.27
C ARG A 241 -1.85 0.46 -6.41
N GLY A 242 -1.85 0.30 -5.08
CA GLY A 242 -1.33 1.31 -4.15
C GLY A 242 0.18 1.46 -4.22
N LEU A 243 0.90 0.34 -4.35
CA LEU A 243 2.34 0.35 -4.53
C LEU A 243 2.73 1.14 -5.78
N TYR A 244 2.31 0.73 -6.98
CA TYR A 244 2.74 1.35 -8.23
C TYR A 244 2.31 2.81 -8.37
N LYS A 245 1.10 3.16 -7.89
CA LYS A 245 0.66 4.55 -7.82
C LYS A 245 1.63 5.44 -7.04
N THR A 246 2.12 4.94 -5.91
CA THR A 246 2.95 5.76 -5.00
C THR A 246 4.45 5.52 -5.17
N LEU A 247 4.86 4.49 -5.92
CA LEU A 247 6.24 4.05 -6.05
C LEU A 247 7.13 5.17 -6.58
N TYR A 248 6.72 5.82 -7.68
CA TYR A 248 7.51 6.89 -8.29
C TYR A 248 7.77 8.03 -7.30
N GLY A 249 6.71 8.55 -6.67
CA GLY A 249 6.83 9.62 -5.68
C GLY A 249 7.62 9.21 -4.43
N ARG A 250 7.59 7.93 -4.02
CA ARG A 250 8.38 7.44 -2.88
C ARG A 250 9.86 7.29 -3.22
N VAL A 251 10.18 6.80 -4.42
CA VAL A 251 11.56 6.58 -4.87
C VAL A 251 12.24 7.90 -5.26
N PHE A 252 11.54 8.78 -5.97
CA PHE A 252 12.12 10.00 -6.55
C PHE A 252 11.70 11.29 -5.85
N ASN A 253 11.22 11.22 -4.60
CA ASN A 253 11.02 12.42 -3.76
C ASN A 253 12.33 13.19 -3.51
N ARG A 254 13.47 12.51 -3.60
CA ARG A 254 14.81 13.09 -3.59
C ARG A 254 15.32 13.11 -5.03
N PRO A 255 15.49 14.27 -5.66
CA PRO A 255 15.93 14.38 -7.04
C PRO A 255 17.25 13.64 -7.31
N GLU A 256 18.13 13.55 -6.32
CA GLU A 256 19.43 12.88 -6.42
C GLU A 256 19.31 11.38 -6.69
N ASN A 257 18.18 10.76 -6.35
CA ASN A 257 17.93 9.35 -6.63
C ASN A 257 17.85 9.07 -8.14
N LYS A 258 17.48 10.07 -8.96
CA LYS A 258 17.50 9.93 -10.43
C LYS A 258 18.91 9.70 -10.99
N ASN A 259 19.97 10.13 -10.29
CA ASN A 259 21.36 9.85 -10.68
C ASN A 259 21.70 8.35 -10.63
N ASN A 260 20.96 7.58 -9.84
CA ASN A 260 21.08 6.13 -9.71
C ASN A 260 19.70 5.52 -9.96
N TYR A 261 19.10 5.80 -11.12
CA TYR A 261 17.67 5.59 -11.39
C TYR A 261 17.20 4.15 -11.11
N TYR A 262 17.79 3.16 -11.80
CA TYR A 262 17.48 1.75 -11.61
C TYR A 262 17.78 1.28 -10.18
N ASP A 263 18.98 1.59 -9.70
CA ASP A 263 19.46 1.19 -8.37
C ASP A 263 18.57 1.72 -7.24
N SER A 264 18.02 2.92 -7.40
CA SER A 264 17.08 3.53 -6.45
C SER A 264 15.77 2.75 -6.39
N ILE A 265 15.22 2.34 -7.54
CA ILE A 265 13.99 1.55 -7.60
C ILE A 265 14.21 0.18 -6.93
N VAL A 266 15.28 -0.53 -7.30
CA VAL A 266 15.58 -1.84 -6.72
C VAL A 266 15.85 -1.72 -5.23
N SER A 267 16.65 -0.73 -4.81
CA SER A 267 16.96 -0.51 -3.40
C SER A 267 15.69 -0.26 -2.58
N PHE A 268 14.72 0.49 -3.12
CA PHE A 268 13.44 0.72 -2.46
C PHE A 268 12.63 -0.58 -2.34
N LEU A 269 12.48 -1.33 -3.44
CA LEU A 269 11.71 -2.59 -3.43
C LEU A 269 12.29 -3.64 -2.47
N LEU A 270 13.62 -3.72 -2.35
CA LEU A 270 14.31 -4.61 -1.41
C LEU A 270 14.18 -4.18 0.07
N GLN A 271 13.76 -2.94 0.33
CA GLN A 271 13.57 -2.39 1.68
C GLN A 271 12.10 -2.38 2.12
N LEU A 272 11.18 -2.82 1.26
CA LEU A 272 9.79 -3.02 1.66
C LEU A 272 9.73 -4.07 2.78
N THR A 273 8.85 -3.86 3.76
CA THR A 273 8.60 -4.81 4.86
C THR A 273 7.15 -5.28 4.91
N SER A 274 6.32 -4.85 3.96
CA SER A 274 4.92 -5.27 3.80
C SER A 274 4.83 -6.54 2.94
N LYS A 275 3.62 -7.01 2.64
CA LYS A 275 3.39 -8.09 1.66
C LYS A 275 3.92 -7.84 0.24
N ASP A 276 4.36 -6.62 -0.05
CA ASP A 276 4.99 -6.26 -1.33
C ASP A 276 6.50 -6.55 -1.36
N VAL A 277 7.06 -7.14 -0.29
CA VAL A 277 8.45 -7.63 -0.27
C VAL A 277 8.73 -8.49 -1.51
N MET A 278 9.89 -8.25 -2.12
CA MET A 278 10.41 -9.07 -3.22
C MET A 278 10.64 -10.51 -2.74
N PRO A 279 9.98 -11.53 -3.34
CA PRO A 279 10.27 -12.91 -3.01
C PRO A 279 11.73 -13.26 -3.28
N SER A 280 12.38 -13.89 -2.30
CA SER A 280 13.77 -14.32 -2.40
C SER A 280 13.95 -15.42 -3.45
N ASP A 281 15.18 -15.62 -3.91
CA ASP A 281 15.52 -16.72 -4.83
C ASP A 281 15.13 -18.08 -4.26
N ALA A 282 15.30 -18.28 -2.94
CA ALA A 282 14.95 -19.51 -2.27
C ALA A 282 13.43 -19.76 -2.28
N GLU A 283 12.63 -18.75 -1.95
CA GLU A 283 11.16 -18.84 -2.00
C GLU A 283 10.65 -19.06 -3.42
N PHE A 284 11.28 -18.39 -4.39
CA PHE A 284 10.95 -18.52 -5.81
C PHE A 284 11.22 -19.94 -6.34
N VAL A 285 12.39 -20.48 -6.06
CA VAL A 285 12.79 -21.84 -6.47
C VAL A 285 11.92 -22.89 -5.79
N ALA A 286 11.65 -22.75 -4.48
CA ALA A 286 10.75 -23.66 -3.76
C ALA A 286 9.34 -23.64 -4.37
N ALA A 287 8.81 -22.45 -4.65
CA ALA A 287 7.48 -22.29 -5.23
C ALA A 287 7.37 -22.90 -6.64
N LEU A 288 8.41 -22.78 -7.49
CA LEU A 288 8.44 -23.41 -8.81
C LEU A 288 8.33 -24.95 -8.76
N LYS A 289 8.90 -25.57 -7.72
CA LYS A 289 8.90 -27.03 -7.54
C LYS A 289 7.57 -27.56 -7.02
N GLU A 290 6.93 -26.81 -6.12
CA GLU A 290 5.82 -27.32 -5.30
C GLU A 290 4.44 -26.78 -5.70
N ARG A 291 4.35 -25.59 -6.31
CA ARG A 291 3.06 -24.93 -6.56
C ARG A 291 2.38 -25.44 -7.82
N ASN A 292 1.05 -25.32 -7.83
CA ASN A 292 0.22 -25.59 -9.00
C ASN A 292 0.40 -24.46 -10.03
N LEU A 293 1.39 -24.63 -10.90
CA LEU A 293 1.72 -23.67 -11.94
C LEU A 293 0.65 -23.66 -13.05
N TYR A 294 0.07 -24.83 -13.36
CA TYR A 294 -0.91 -24.97 -14.44
C TYR A 294 -2.17 -24.12 -14.24
N ARG A 295 -2.61 -23.91 -12.99
CA ARG A 295 -3.73 -23.02 -12.65
C ARG A 295 -3.53 -21.60 -13.21
N LYS A 296 -2.28 -21.15 -13.28
CA LYS A 296 -1.89 -19.86 -13.87
C LYS A 296 -1.43 -20.09 -15.31
N ASN A 297 -2.35 -20.51 -16.18
CA ASN A 297 -2.06 -21.01 -17.53
C ASN A 297 -1.16 -20.06 -18.36
N ALA A 298 -1.46 -18.75 -18.38
CA ALA A 298 -0.66 -17.77 -19.11
C ALA A 298 0.79 -17.70 -18.60
N LEU A 299 0.99 -17.65 -17.29
CA LEU A 299 2.32 -17.70 -16.67
C LEU A 299 3.02 -19.03 -16.97
N CYS A 300 2.31 -20.15 -16.82
CA CYS A 300 2.89 -21.47 -17.09
C CYS A 300 3.38 -21.59 -18.53
N LYS A 301 2.55 -21.21 -19.51
CA LYS A 301 2.94 -21.20 -20.93
C LYS A 301 4.12 -20.26 -21.15
N TYR A 302 4.07 -19.05 -20.59
CA TYR A 302 5.15 -18.07 -20.71
C TYR A 302 6.50 -18.61 -20.22
N LEU A 303 6.55 -19.24 -19.04
CA LEU A 303 7.77 -19.82 -18.50
C LEU A 303 8.30 -20.96 -19.37
N LEU A 304 7.43 -21.88 -19.80
CA LEU A 304 7.85 -23.00 -20.64
C LEU A 304 8.36 -22.51 -22.00
N VAL A 305 7.74 -21.48 -22.58
CA VAL A 305 8.23 -20.84 -23.82
C VAL A 305 9.59 -20.21 -23.59
N ALA A 306 9.80 -19.51 -22.48
CA ALA A 306 11.08 -18.90 -22.14
C ALA A 306 12.19 -19.94 -21.94
N ILE A 307 11.87 -21.09 -21.31
CA ILE A 307 12.81 -22.20 -21.15
C ILE A 307 13.16 -22.81 -22.51
N GLU A 308 12.21 -22.91 -23.43
CA GLU A 308 12.45 -23.50 -24.76
C GLU A 308 13.24 -22.56 -25.68
N ASN A 309 12.88 -21.28 -25.72
CA ASN A 309 13.40 -20.29 -26.67
C ASN A 309 14.65 -19.52 -26.17
N GLN A 310 15.58 -20.21 -25.51
CA GLN A 310 16.84 -19.61 -25.02
C GLN A 310 17.88 -19.39 -26.14
N GLY A 311 17.77 -20.13 -27.24
CA GLY A 311 18.69 -20.06 -28.38
C GLY A 311 18.44 -18.86 -29.30
N LYS A 312 19.37 -18.63 -30.23
CA LYS A 312 19.21 -17.65 -31.31
C LYS A 312 18.11 -18.05 -32.30
N GLU A 313 17.95 -19.37 -32.50
CA GLU A 313 16.85 -19.93 -33.28
C GLU A 313 15.69 -20.20 -32.32
N GLN A 314 14.64 -19.40 -32.43
CA GLN A 314 13.43 -19.52 -31.62
C GLN A 314 12.34 -20.21 -32.42
N ILE A 315 11.61 -21.11 -31.76
CA ILE A 315 10.43 -21.75 -32.35
C ILE A 315 9.19 -20.87 -32.15
N LYS A 316 8.27 -20.91 -33.10
CA LYS A 316 6.94 -20.29 -32.94
C LYS A 316 6.11 -21.14 -32.00
N THR A 317 5.59 -20.52 -30.95
CA THR A 317 4.91 -21.23 -29.84
C THR A 317 3.41 -20.98 -29.76
N ASP A 318 2.83 -20.23 -30.72
CA ASP A 318 1.41 -19.85 -30.71
C ASP A 318 0.51 -21.09 -30.71
N ALA A 319 0.80 -22.04 -31.60
CA ALA A 319 0.08 -23.31 -31.73
C ALA A 319 0.42 -24.35 -30.64
N LEU A 320 1.47 -24.13 -29.84
CA LEU A 320 1.85 -25.07 -28.79
C LEU A 320 0.94 -24.90 -27.57
N THR A 321 0.58 -26.02 -26.97
CA THR A 321 -0.21 -26.07 -25.74
C THR A 321 0.59 -26.70 -24.61
N ILE A 322 0.13 -26.51 -23.38
CA ILE A 322 0.74 -27.12 -22.20
C ILE A 322 0.25 -28.56 -22.13
N GLU A 323 1.18 -29.52 -22.09
CA GLU A 323 0.92 -30.93 -21.90
C GLU A 323 1.38 -31.42 -20.53
N HIS A 324 0.64 -32.38 -20.02
CA HIS A 324 0.90 -33.11 -18.79
C HIS A 324 1.55 -34.44 -19.13
N ILE A 325 2.83 -34.60 -18.79
CA ILE A 325 3.54 -35.84 -19.10
C ILE A 325 2.86 -37.02 -18.40
N MET A 326 2.70 -36.95 -17.09
CA MET A 326 1.72 -37.74 -16.33
C MET A 326 0.31 -37.16 -16.53
N PRO A 327 -0.66 -37.92 -17.09
CA PRO A 327 -1.96 -37.39 -17.50
C PRO A 327 -2.84 -36.87 -16.35
N GLN A 328 -3.75 -35.96 -16.70
CA GLN A 328 -4.69 -35.34 -15.76
C GLN A 328 -5.82 -36.28 -15.31
N ASN A 329 -6.13 -37.32 -16.09
CA ASN A 329 -7.27 -38.18 -15.81
C ASN A 329 -7.17 -38.78 -14.38
N LYS A 330 -8.31 -38.76 -13.66
CA LYS A 330 -8.40 -39.33 -12.32
C LYS A 330 -8.22 -40.85 -12.33
N ASN A 331 -8.69 -41.50 -13.40
CA ASN A 331 -8.57 -42.94 -13.59
C ASN A 331 -7.33 -43.24 -14.41
N LEU A 332 -6.14 -43.09 -13.81
CA LEU A 332 -4.88 -43.42 -14.49
C LEU A 332 -4.87 -44.89 -14.92
N SER A 333 -4.28 -45.15 -16.09
CA SER A 333 -4.10 -46.51 -16.58
C SER A 333 -3.25 -47.36 -15.62
N THR A 334 -3.41 -48.68 -15.68
CA THR A 334 -2.60 -49.59 -14.85
C THR A 334 -1.10 -49.46 -15.12
N ALA A 335 -0.71 -49.05 -16.33
CA ALA A 335 0.67 -48.72 -16.66
C ALA A 335 1.19 -47.51 -15.87
N TRP A 336 0.42 -46.43 -15.82
CA TRP A 336 0.76 -45.23 -15.03
C TRP A 336 0.77 -45.52 -13.53
N GLN A 337 -0.22 -46.25 -13.00
CA GLN A 337 -0.25 -46.63 -11.58
C GLN A 337 1.01 -47.43 -11.19
N ARG A 338 1.42 -48.41 -12.02
CA ARG A 338 2.65 -49.17 -11.78
C ARG A 338 3.90 -48.30 -11.85
N MET A 339 3.95 -47.35 -12.78
CA MET A 339 5.09 -46.44 -12.96
C MET A 339 5.27 -45.49 -11.78
N LEU A 340 4.17 -45.03 -11.17
CA LEU A 340 4.18 -44.13 -10.01
C LEU A 340 4.38 -44.87 -8.68
N GLY A 341 4.13 -46.18 -8.63
CA GLY A 341 4.33 -47.03 -7.46
C GLY A 341 3.08 -47.23 -6.60
N THR A 342 3.27 -47.74 -5.37
CA THR A 342 2.15 -48.08 -4.47
C THR A 342 1.35 -46.86 -4.02
N ASP A 343 2.01 -45.71 -3.89
CA ASP A 343 1.41 -44.45 -3.43
C ASP A 343 1.06 -43.51 -4.60
N TRP A 344 0.70 -44.07 -5.75
CA TRP A 344 0.49 -43.32 -6.99
C TRP A 344 -0.52 -42.18 -6.87
N GLU A 345 -1.56 -42.31 -6.03
CA GLU A 345 -2.57 -41.27 -5.81
C GLU A 345 -1.96 -40.02 -5.18
N LEU A 346 -1.12 -40.20 -4.15
CA LEU A 346 -0.43 -39.12 -3.45
C LEU A 346 0.61 -38.45 -4.35
N VAL A 347 1.37 -39.26 -5.10
CA VAL A 347 2.33 -38.74 -6.09
C VAL A 347 1.60 -37.93 -7.16
N ARG A 348 0.48 -38.43 -7.68
CA ARG A 348 -0.32 -37.71 -8.67
C ARG A 348 -0.82 -36.39 -8.10
N GLU A 349 -1.47 -36.40 -6.94
CA GLU A 349 -2.00 -35.18 -6.32
C GLU A 349 -0.92 -34.11 -6.13
N ARG A 350 0.28 -34.52 -5.69
CA ARG A 350 1.38 -33.60 -5.41
C ARG A 350 2.04 -33.01 -6.66
N TYR A 351 2.31 -33.83 -7.70
CA TYR A 351 3.15 -33.41 -8.83
C TYR A 351 2.38 -33.14 -10.13
N LEU A 352 1.08 -33.43 -10.20
CA LEU A 352 0.32 -33.32 -11.45
C LEU A 352 0.46 -31.96 -12.13
N HIS A 353 0.36 -30.88 -11.34
CA HIS A 353 0.35 -29.52 -11.87
C HIS A 353 1.65 -28.73 -11.60
N THR A 354 2.74 -29.41 -11.24
CA THR A 354 4.02 -28.76 -10.94
C THR A 354 4.92 -28.70 -12.17
N LEU A 355 5.91 -27.80 -12.14
CA LEU A 355 6.85 -27.57 -13.25
C LEU A 355 7.51 -28.88 -13.75
N GLY A 356 7.80 -29.80 -12.83
CA GLY A 356 8.40 -31.09 -13.15
C GLY A 356 7.57 -31.97 -14.09
N ASN A 357 6.25 -31.82 -14.12
CA ASN A 357 5.34 -32.63 -14.95
C ASN A 357 4.82 -31.93 -16.22
N LEU A 358 5.13 -30.65 -16.40
CA LEU A 358 4.56 -29.83 -17.48
C LEU A 358 5.56 -29.67 -18.64
N THR A 359 5.04 -29.65 -19.87
CA THR A 359 5.85 -29.42 -21.08
C THR A 359 5.03 -28.68 -22.15
N LEU A 360 5.68 -28.27 -23.24
CA LEU A 360 5.01 -27.76 -24.44
C LEU A 360 4.92 -28.86 -25.50
N THR A 361 3.81 -28.90 -26.22
CA THR A 361 3.63 -29.77 -27.38
C THR A 361 2.57 -29.22 -28.34
N GLY A 362 2.68 -29.57 -29.62
CA GLY A 362 1.63 -29.38 -30.62
C GLY A 362 0.64 -30.56 -30.69
N TYR A 363 0.97 -31.70 -30.06
CA TYR A 363 0.28 -32.97 -30.21
C TYR A 363 -0.50 -33.38 -28.95
N ASN A 364 -1.02 -32.40 -28.21
CA ASN A 364 -1.62 -32.62 -26.89
C ASN A 364 -2.86 -33.55 -26.98
N SER A 365 -3.71 -33.34 -27.98
CA SER A 365 -4.89 -34.18 -28.25
C SER A 365 -4.55 -35.64 -28.51
N GLU A 366 -3.41 -35.90 -29.14
CA GLU A 366 -2.96 -37.22 -29.54
C GLU A 366 -2.17 -37.94 -28.44
N LEU A 367 -1.51 -37.19 -27.56
CA LEU A 367 -0.77 -37.74 -26.42
C LEU A 367 -1.70 -38.10 -25.26
N GLY A 368 -2.60 -37.19 -24.87
CA GLY A 368 -3.65 -37.40 -23.87
C GLY A 368 -3.29 -38.32 -22.70
N ASP A 369 -4.05 -39.41 -22.55
CA ASP A 369 -3.89 -40.39 -21.47
C ASP A 369 -2.98 -41.59 -21.83
N LEU A 370 -2.24 -41.51 -22.95
CA LEU A 370 -1.36 -42.60 -23.38
C LEU A 370 -0.32 -42.95 -22.30
N PRO A 371 0.08 -44.23 -22.21
CA PRO A 371 1.23 -44.64 -21.38
C PRO A 371 2.50 -43.86 -21.76
N PHE A 372 3.38 -43.66 -20.79
CA PHE A 372 4.59 -42.85 -20.96
C PHE A 372 5.46 -43.27 -22.16
N ALA A 373 5.66 -44.57 -22.36
CA ALA A 373 6.45 -45.09 -23.49
C ALA A 373 5.80 -44.75 -24.84
N GLU A 374 4.49 -44.90 -24.98
CA GLU A 374 3.75 -44.57 -26.21
C GLU A 374 3.78 -43.07 -26.50
N LYS A 375 3.74 -42.22 -25.45
CA LYS A 375 3.95 -40.77 -25.60
C LYS A 375 5.32 -40.45 -26.19
N LEU A 376 6.37 -41.14 -25.73
CA LEU A 376 7.73 -40.96 -26.21
C LEU A 376 7.88 -41.40 -27.67
N ASP A 377 7.34 -42.57 -28.01
CA ASP A 377 7.37 -43.11 -29.37
C ASP A 377 6.68 -42.14 -30.35
N LYS A 378 5.49 -41.65 -29.99
CA LYS A 378 4.76 -40.68 -30.82
C LYS A 378 5.52 -39.36 -31.00
N LEU A 379 6.12 -38.82 -29.93
CA LEU A 379 6.93 -37.60 -30.03
C LEU A 379 8.18 -37.79 -30.91
N ALA A 380 8.75 -38.99 -30.92
CA ALA A 380 9.88 -39.34 -31.77
C ALA A 380 9.47 -39.49 -33.25
N GLU A 381 8.31 -40.13 -33.52
CA GLU A 381 7.75 -40.28 -34.87
C GLU A 381 7.40 -38.94 -35.53
N GLU A 382 6.80 -38.04 -34.76
CA GLU A 382 6.31 -36.73 -35.23
C GLU A 382 7.42 -35.65 -35.28
N ASN A 383 8.65 -36.01 -34.90
CA ASN A 383 9.84 -35.15 -34.90
C ASN A 383 9.58 -33.74 -34.31
N THR A 384 9.18 -33.70 -33.03
CA THR A 384 8.84 -32.44 -32.35
C THR A 384 9.97 -31.39 -32.42
N HIS A 385 9.60 -30.14 -32.70
CA HIS A 385 10.51 -28.99 -32.68
C HIS A 385 10.75 -28.44 -31.26
N VAL A 386 10.05 -28.96 -30.24
CA VAL A 386 10.34 -28.68 -28.83
C VAL A 386 11.53 -29.54 -28.42
N THR A 387 12.66 -28.90 -28.13
CA THR A 387 13.97 -29.53 -27.93
C THR A 387 14.43 -29.47 -26.48
N VAL A 388 14.41 -28.30 -25.84
CA VAL A 388 14.96 -28.10 -24.48
C VAL A 388 14.09 -28.83 -23.47
N LEU A 389 12.77 -28.61 -23.49
CA LEU A 389 11.85 -29.27 -22.58
C LEU A 389 11.75 -30.77 -22.82
N TYR A 390 11.83 -31.21 -24.08
CA TYR A 390 11.78 -32.62 -24.46
C TYR A 390 13.06 -33.38 -24.12
N SER A 391 14.21 -32.69 -24.07
CA SER A 391 15.50 -33.32 -23.75
C SER A 391 15.53 -34.00 -22.37
N ASP A 392 14.74 -33.52 -21.41
CA ASP A 392 14.59 -34.13 -20.09
C ASP A 392 13.81 -35.45 -20.10
N VAL A 393 12.97 -35.62 -21.13
CA VAL A 393 11.96 -36.67 -21.19
C VAL A 393 12.42 -37.81 -22.10
N LYS A 394 13.03 -37.48 -23.25
CA LYS A 394 13.32 -38.42 -24.35
C LYS A 394 14.11 -39.68 -23.98
N ASN A 395 14.97 -39.61 -22.96
CA ASN A 395 15.86 -40.71 -22.55
C ASN A 395 15.43 -41.36 -21.23
N LYS A 396 14.24 -41.03 -20.72
CA LYS A 396 13.73 -41.59 -19.46
C LYS A 396 12.95 -42.86 -19.77
N THR A 397 13.19 -43.88 -18.95
CA THR A 397 12.42 -45.14 -18.98
C THR A 397 11.27 -45.13 -17.98
N GLU A 398 11.33 -44.24 -16.99
CA GLU A 398 10.35 -44.11 -15.91
C GLU A 398 10.00 -42.64 -15.70
N TRP A 399 8.74 -42.38 -15.36
CA TRP A 399 8.23 -41.06 -15.01
C TRP A 399 7.54 -41.09 -13.64
N ASN A 400 8.35 -41.21 -12.60
CA ASN A 400 7.93 -41.30 -11.20
C ASN A 400 8.24 -40.01 -10.42
N ALA A 401 7.93 -40.00 -9.12
CA ALA A 401 8.18 -38.84 -8.24
C ALA A 401 9.62 -38.33 -8.32
N GLN A 402 10.61 -39.22 -8.23
CA GLN A 402 12.03 -38.87 -8.26
C GLN A 402 12.43 -38.21 -9.59
N THR A 403 11.89 -38.68 -10.71
CA THR A 403 12.16 -38.11 -12.04
C THR A 403 11.53 -36.72 -12.19
N MET A 404 10.29 -36.55 -11.72
CA MET A 404 9.59 -35.26 -11.72
C MET A 404 10.29 -34.24 -10.81
N GLU A 405 10.74 -34.65 -9.62
CA GLU A 405 11.50 -33.79 -8.71
C GLU A 405 12.84 -33.36 -9.28
N SER A 406 13.61 -34.30 -9.85
CA SER A 406 14.90 -33.99 -10.48
C SER A 406 14.75 -33.02 -11.66
N ARG A 407 13.68 -33.18 -12.43
CA ARG A 407 13.34 -32.25 -13.52
C ARG A 407 12.91 -30.89 -12.98
N ALA A 408 12.06 -30.86 -11.95
CA ALA A 408 11.63 -29.61 -11.32
C ALA A 408 12.82 -28.83 -10.75
N GLU A 409 13.81 -29.51 -10.15
CA GLU A 409 15.06 -28.91 -9.69
C GLU A 409 15.77 -28.19 -10.83
N ARG A 410 16.13 -28.93 -11.89
CA ARG A 410 16.84 -28.39 -13.05
C ARG A 410 16.10 -27.22 -13.70
N LEU A 411 14.79 -27.38 -13.92
CA LEU A 411 13.97 -26.35 -14.56
C LEU A 411 13.82 -25.11 -13.66
N SER A 412 13.72 -25.29 -12.34
CA SER A 412 13.62 -24.16 -11.40
C SER A 412 14.90 -23.32 -11.38
N GLU A 413 16.07 -23.96 -11.42
CA GLU A 413 17.35 -23.27 -11.56
C GLU A 413 17.47 -22.53 -12.89
N GLU A 414 16.95 -23.11 -13.97
CA GLU A 414 16.96 -22.47 -15.28
C GLU A 414 16.06 -21.23 -15.31
N VAL A 415 14.84 -21.34 -14.79
CA VAL A 415 13.92 -20.21 -14.65
C VAL A 415 14.53 -19.11 -13.78
N LEU A 416 15.25 -19.45 -12.71
CA LEU A 416 15.94 -18.46 -11.87
C LEU A 416 16.97 -17.66 -12.67
N LYS A 417 17.72 -18.30 -13.58
CA LYS A 417 18.69 -17.63 -14.46
C LYS A 417 18.04 -16.76 -15.53
N LEU A 418 16.88 -17.17 -16.04
CA LEU A 418 16.12 -16.41 -17.05
C LEU A 418 15.45 -15.17 -16.47
N PHE A 419 15.03 -15.22 -15.20
CA PHE A 419 14.34 -14.13 -14.52
C PHE A 419 15.06 -13.68 -13.24
N PRO A 420 16.33 -13.20 -13.35
CA PRO A 420 17.10 -12.77 -12.21
C PRO A 420 16.59 -11.40 -11.70
N ILE A 421 16.82 -11.12 -10.43
CA ILE A 421 16.72 -9.75 -9.90
C ILE A 421 18.13 -9.18 -9.86
N GLU A 422 18.44 -8.27 -10.78
CA GLU A 422 19.72 -7.57 -10.78
C GLU A 422 19.77 -6.62 -9.58
N LEU A 423 20.63 -6.93 -8.62
CA LEU A 423 20.82 -6.14 -7.40
C LEU A 423 21.44 -4.76 -7.71
N PRO A 424 21.16 -3.73 -6.89
CA PRO A 424 21.64 -2.39 -7.16
C PRO A 424 23.16 -2.32 -7.00
N THR A 425 23.84 -1.60 -7.89
CA THR A 425 25.28 -1.35 -7.75
C THR A 425 25.55 -0.34 -6.64
N THR A 426 24.74 0.73 -6.61
CA THR A 426 24.72 1.76 -5.58
C THR A 426 23.52 1.54 -4.68
N LYS A 427 23.74 1.09 -3.44
CA LYS A 427 22.66 0.93 -2.48
C LYS A 427 22.16 2.30 -2.00
N VAL A 428 20.89 2.61 -2.30
CA VAL A 428 20.22 3.81 -1.82
C VAL A 428 19.40 3.47 -0.57
N ASP A 429 19.67 4.13 0.54
CA ASP A 429 18.93 3.89 1.79
C ASP A 429 17.65 4.72 1.83
N PHE A 430 16.52 4.02 1.83
CA PHE A 430 15.18 4.59 1.98
C PHE A 430 14.64 4.40 3.39
N SER A 431 15.33 3.62 4.22
CA SER A 431 15.06 3.62 5.65
C SER A 431 15.42 5.01 6.18
N ASP A 432 14.42 5.70 6.74
CA ASP A 432 14.71 6.84 7.58
C ASP A 432 14.97 6.26 8.97
N PRO A 433 16.21 6.30 9.50
CA PRO A 433 16.50 5.76 10.83
C PRO A 433 15.69 6.45 11.94
N ARG A 434 15.04 7.59 11.65
CA ARG A 434 14.11 8.27 12.57
C ARG A 434 12.71 7.65 12.58
N TYR A 435 12.35 6.85 11.57
CA TYR A 435 10.99 6.35 11.36
C TYR A 435 10.97 4.82 11.36
N ARG A 436 10.24 4.27 12.34
CA ARG A 436 10.01 2.83 12.44
C ARG A 436 8.58 2.52 12.02
N LEU A 437 8.41 1.44 11.25
CA LEU A 437 7.11 0.87 10.92
C LEU A 437 6.63 -0.03 12.06
N TYR A 438 5.34 0.05 12.33
CA TYR A 438 4.64 -0.70 13.34
C TYR A 438 3.35 -1.27 12.74
N THR A 439 2.94 -2.45 13.18
CA THR A 439 1.66 -3.07 12.80
C THR A 439 0.66 -2.91 13.95
N VAL A 440 -0.60 -3.29 13.73
CA VAL A 440 -1.61 -3.27 14.80
C VAL A 440 -1.51 -4.45 15.78
N SER A 441 -0.55 -5.37 15.56
CA SER A 441 -0.41 -6.58 16.38
C SER A 441 -0.07 -6.27 17.83
N ASP A 442 0.81 -5.30 18.06
CA ASP A 442 1.12 -4.77 19.39
C ASP A 442 0.78 -3.27 19.51
N PRO A 443 -0.42 -2.96 20.04
CA PRO A 443 -0.85 -1.58 20.25
C PRO A 443 0.03 -0.77 21.22
N HIS A 444 0.83 -1.41 22.08
CA HIS A 444 1.72 -0.70 23.00
C HIS A 444 2.77 0.13 22.25
N ASN A 445 3.13 -0.28 21.03
CA ASN A 445 4.05 0.46 20.17
C ASN A 445 3.59 1.87 19.83
N ALA A 446 2.30 2.18 19.87
CA ALA A 446 1.81 3.54 19.60
C ALA A 446 2.06 4.50 20.77
N THR A 447 2.26 3.97 21.98
CA THR A 447 2.38 4.78 23.20
C THR A 447 3.64 5.63 23.16
N TYR A 448 3.53 6.90 23.56
CA TYR A 448 4.61 7.89 23.60
C TYR A 448 5.22 8.25 22.23
N LYS A 449 4.45 8.06 21.16
CA LYS A 449 4.88 8.38 19.80
C LYS A 449 3.92 9.38 19.13
N PHE A 450 4.43 10.08 18.13
CA PHE A 450 3.65 10.78 17.12
C PHE A 450 3.61 9.91 15.86
N VAL A 451 2.41 9.67 15.34
CA VAL A 451 2.27 9.08 14.00
C VAL A 451 2.73 10.09 12.95
N ASN A 452 3.32 9.60 11.88
CA ASN A 452 3.73 10.40 10.73
C ASN A 452 2.88 10.08 9.49
N TYR A 453 2.68 8.78 9.25
CA TYR A 453 1.84 8.26 8.17
C TYR A 453 1.37 6.85 8.52
N TYR A 454 0.37 6.38 7.81
CA TYR A 454 0.01 4.96 7.77
C TYR A 454 -0.09 4.48 6.33
N GLU A 455 -0.05 3.17 6.14
CA GLU A 455 -0.35 2.51 4.87
C GLU A 455 -1.51 1.54 5.10
N LEU A 456 -2.57 1.66 4.29
CA LEU A 456 -3.73 0.76 4.30
C LEU A 456 -3.92 0.22 2.89
N LEU A 457 -3.89 -1.10 2.71
CA LEU A 457 -4.01 -1.76 1.39
C LEU A 457 -3.00 -1.21 0.36
N GLY A 458 -1.79 -0.85 0.82
CA GLY A 458 -0.71 -0.29 0.00
C GLY A 458 -0.80 1.22 -0.24
N GLU A 459 -1.88 1.88 0.16
CA GLU A 459 -2.02 3.34 0.04
C GLU A 459 -1.44 4.04 1.28
N ARG A 460 -0.42 4.88 1.09
CA ARG A 460 0.18 5.69 2.15
C ARG A 460 -0.56 7.00 2.35
N VAL A 461 -0.90 7.32 3.59
CA VAL A 461 -1.56 8.56 4.00
C VAL A 461 -0.81 9.20 5.15
N SER A 462 -0.41 10.46 4.98
CA SER A 462 0.16 11.28 6.05
C SER A 462 -0.85 11.45 7.18
N ALA A 463 -0.40 11.26 8.42
CA ALA A 463 -1.24 11.39 9.61
C ALA A 463 -0.53 12.26 10.64
N ASP A 464 -1.20 13.29 11.13
CA ASP A 464 -0.68 14.22 12.14
C ASP A 464 -0.95 13.75 13.58
N SER A 465 -1.87 12.81 13.75
CA SER A 465 -2.34 12.34 15.05
C SER A 465 -2.98 10.96 14.94
N PHE A 466 -2.90 10.16 16.01
CA PHE A 466 -3.57 8.86 16.06
C PHE A 466 -5.10 8.99 15.93
N ALA A 467 -5.68 10.09 16.42
CA ALA A 467 -7.10 10.39 16.26
C ALA A 467 -7.48 10.68 14.80
N PHE A 468 -6.66 11.43 14.06
CA PHE A 468 -6.85 11.59 12.61
C PHE A 468 -6.72 10.26 11.88
N MET A 469 -5.69 9.47 12.21
CA MET A 469 -5.47 8.16 11.60
C MET A 469 -6.69 7.24 11.74
N VAL A 470 -7.30 7.14 12.94
CA VAL A 470 -8.53 6.36 13.14
C VAL A 470 -9.66 6.80 12.22
N ARG A 471 -9.91 8.11 12.12
CA ARG A 471 -10.97 8.65 11.24
C ARG A 471 -10.67 8.38 9.77
N SER A 472 -9.42 8.58 9.37
CA SER A 472 -8.97 8.39 7.99
C SER A 472 -9.07 6.92 7.56
N VAL A 473 -8.62 5.98 8.39
CA VAL A 473 -8.77 4.54 8.16
C VAL A 473 -10.25 4.15 8.10
N ALA A 474 -11.07 4.59 9.05
CA ALA A 474 -12.50 4.28 9.04
C ALA A 474 -13.20 4.83 7.79
N GLY A 475 -12.86 6.04 7.33
CA GLY A 475 -13.39 6.62 6.09
C GLY A 475 -12.99 5.80 4.86
N LYS A 476 -11.73 5.37 4.76
CA LYS A 476 -11.27 4.51 3.66
C LYS A 476 -11.93 3.14 3.65
N LEU A 477 -12.12 2.52 4.81
CA LEU A 477 -12.84 1.26 4.94
C LEU A 477 -14.34 1.43 4.62
N TYR A 478 -14.94 2.57 4.96
CA TYR A 478 -16.30 2.90 4.55
C TYR A 478 -16.41 2.98 3.02
N ASP A 479 -15.43 3.62 2.35
CA ASP A 479 -15.40 3.72 0.89
C ASP A 479 -15.16 2.37 0.21
N LEU A 480 -14.48 1.44 0.88
CA LEU A 480 -14.27 0.07 0.43
C LEU A 480 -15.55 -0.76 0.52
N ASN A 481 -16.24 -0.73 1.66
CA ASN A 481 -17.53 -1.37 1.86
C ASN A 481 -18.30 -0.68 2.99
N SER A 482 -19.28 0.15 2.64
CA SER A 482 -20.05 0.95 3.61
C SER A 482 -20.95 0.09 4.48
N SER A 483 -21.45 -1.06 3.97
CA SER A 483 -22.44 -1.90 4.63
C SER A 483 -22.02 -2.40 6.01
N ILE A 484 -20.71 -2.58 6.23
CA ILE A 484 -20.15 -3.05 7.50
C ILE A 484 -20.31 -1.97 8.57
N ILE A 485 -19.84 -0.75 8.29
CA ILE A 485 -19.95 0.38 9.23
C ILE A 485 -21.39 0.85 9.37
N ASP A 486 -22.19 0.82 8.28
CA ASP A 486 -23.64 1.09 8.36
C ASP A 486 -24.31 0.13 9.35
N ARG A 487 -24.05 -1.18 9.25
CA ARG A 487 -24.58 -2.17 10.20
C ARG A 487 -24.10 -1.92 11.63
N MET A 488 -22.83 -1.60 11.81
CA MET A 488 -22.28 -1.26 13.14
C MET A 488 -22.98 -0.04 13.74
N ALA A 489 -23.22 1.01 12.94
CA ALA A 489 -23.90 2.22 13.35
C ALA A 489 -25.38 1.99 13.68
N ARG A 490 -26.09 1.17 12.88
CA ARG A 490 -27.50 0.80 13.13
C ARG A 490 -27.67 0.01 14.43
N ASN A 491 -26.75 -0.90 14.69
CA ASN A 491 -26.84 -1.82 15.81
C ASN A 491 -26.18 -1.28 17.09
N LEU A 492 -25.64 -0.05 17.06
CA LEU A 492 -24.81 0.51 18.13
C LEU A 492 -23.76 -0.50 18.60
N GLU A 493 -23.04 -1.07 17.64
CA GLU A 493 -22.10 -2.15 17.90
C GLU A 493 -20.90 -1.66 18.73
N VAL A 494 -20.52 -2.47 19.71
CA VAL A 494 -19.41 -2.22 20.63
C VAL A 494 -18.27 -3.20 20.32
N PHE A 495 -17.03 -2.70 20.28
CA PHE A 495 -15.88 -3.60 20.12
C PHE A 495 -15.69 -4.51 21.35
N PRO A 496 -15.09 -5.70 21.18
CA PRO A 496 -14.76 -6.56 22.31
C PRO A 496 -13.92 -5.81 23.37
N ALA A 497 -14.29 -5.96 24.64
CA ALA A 497 -13.69 -5.25 25.79
C ALA A 497 -13.89 -3.71 25.84
N TRP A 498 -14.73 -3.15 24.98
CA TRP A 498 -15.12 -1.74 25.02
C TRP A 498 -16.52 -1.61 25.65
N GLN A 499 -16.84 -0.44 26.20
CA GLN A 499 -18.12 -0.20 26.88
C GLN A 499 -19.11 0.63 26.06
N ASN A 500 -18.61 1.43 25.11
CA ASN A 500 -19.41 2.38 24.36
C ASN A 500 -19.40 2.04 22.87
N PRO A 501 -20.52 2.25 22.15
CA PRO A 501 -20.55 2.10 20.71
C PRO A 501 -19.59 3.07 20.04
N VAL A 502 -19.07 2.65 18.89
CA VAL A 502 -18.01 3.35 18.17
C VAL A 502 -18.49 4.05 16.90
N PHE A 503 -19.66 3.66 16.38
CA PHE A 503 -20.38 4.34 15.30
C PHE A 503 -21.86 4.46 15.66
N ALA A 504 -22.51 5.54 15.21
CA ALA A 504 -23.96 5.74 15.33
C ALA A 504 -24.47 6.77 14.31
N TYR A 505 -25.76 6.74 13.99
CA TYR A 505 -26.43 7.84 13.28
C TYR A 505 -26.81 9.00 14.20
N ASP A 506 -27.03 8.69 15.48
CA ASP A 506 -27.28 9.69 16.52
C ASP A 506 -25.95 10.12 17.16
N LYS A 507 -25.69 11.42 17.18
CA LYS A 507 -24.50 12.03 17.77
C LYS A 507 -24.44 11.77 19.28
N ASP A 508 -25.58 11.72 19.95
CA ASP A 508 -25.65 11.59 21.42
C ASP A 508 -25.52 10.13 21.89
N ALA A 509 -25.59 9.17 20.96
CA ALA A 509 -25.45 7.75 21.25
C ALA A 509 -23.99 7.30 21.44
N ILE A 510 -23.00 8.10 21.03
CA ILE A 510 -21.57 7.77 21.13
C ILE A 510 -20.75 8.90 21.77
N ARG A 511 -19.62 8.54 22.36
CA ARG A 511 -18.73 9.50 23.02
C ARG A 511 -17.95 10.31 21.99
N ASN A 512 -17.75 11.62 22.24
CA ASN A 512 -16.90 12.49 21.40
C ASN A 512 -17.20 12.35 19.90
N ALA A 513 -18.49 12.36 19.55
CA ALA A 513 -18.97 12.12 18.20
C ALA A 513 -18.42 13.14 17.20
N VAL A 514 -17.79 12.64 16.15
CA VAL A 514 -17.34 13.42 14.98
C VAL A 514 -17.95 12.80 13.74
N LYS A 515 -18.35 13.60 12.76
CA LYS A 515 -18.90 13.10 11.50
C LYS A 515 -17.84 12.26 10.76
N LEU A 516 -18.21 11.07 10.28
CA LEU A 516 -17.27 10.15 9.63
C LEU A 516 -16.74 10.72 8.30
N LYS A 517 -17.66 11.22 7.45
CA LYS A 517 -17.36 11.98 6.24
C LYS A 517 -18.36 13.14 6.12
N ASN A 518 -18.04 14.16 5.34
CA ASN A 518 -18.91 15.35 5.20
C ASN A 518 -20.30 14.99 4.62
N ASP A 519 -20.35 13.99 3.75
CA ASP A 519 -21.51 13.45 3.05
C ASP A 519 -22.20 12.28 3.78
N SER A 520 -21.59 11.72 4.84
CA SER A 520 -22.16 10.58 5.59
C SER A 520 -23.05 11.02 6.76
N ALA A 521 -24.18 10.36 6.99
CA ALA A 521 -25.01 10.57 8.19
C ALA A 521 -24.46 9.89 9.46
N ILE A 522 -23.32 9.21 9.37
CA ILE A 522 -22.74 8.42 10.46
C ILE A 522 -21.71 9.25 11.23
N TYR A 523 -21.76 9.13 12.55
CA TYR A 523 -20.77 9.64 13.49
C TYR A 523 -19.83 8.52 13.94
N ILE A 524 -18.56 8.87 14.14
CA ILE A 524 -17.51 8.03 14.73
C ILE A 524 -17.10 8.58 16.09
N SER A 525 -16.87 7.69 17.05
CA SER A 525 -16.37 8.02 18.38
C SER A 525 -14.88 8.35 18.35
N THR A 526 -14.44 9.37 19.08
CA THR A 526 -13.04 9.85 19.07
C THR A 526 -12.49 10.17 20.47
N GLY A 527 -11.26 10.70 20.55
CA GLY A 527 -10.62 11.08 21.82
C GLY A 527 -10.02 9.91 22.61
N TYR A 528 -9.57 8.89 21.88
CA TYR A 528 -8.91 7.71 22.42
C TYR A 528 -7.41 7.93 22.61
N SER A 529 -6.79 7.15 23.50
CA SER A 529 -5.32 7.11 23.63
C SER A 529 -4.68 6.55 22.37
N ALA A 530 -3.38 6.76 22.15
CA ALA A 530 -2.67 6.18 21.01
C ALA A 530 -2.78 4.64 20.97
N TYR A 531 -2.73 4.00 22.14
CA TYR A 531 -2.97 2.57 22.32
C TYR A 531 -4.38 2.17 21.86
N ASP A 532 -5.40 2.88 22.36
CA ASP A 532 -6.80 2.59 22.04
C ASP A 532 -7.13 2.88 20.57
N CYS A 533 -6.48 3.87 19.95
CA CYS A 533 -6.57 4.12 18.52
C CYS A 533 -6.08 2.92 17.69
N ILE A 534 -4.97 2.29 18.07
CA ILE A 534 -4.50 1.07 17.39
C ILE A 534 -5.44 -0.11 17.65
N CYS A 535 -5.96 -0.26 18.87
CA CYS A 535 -6.99 -1.27 19.17
C CYS A 535 -8.26 -1.07 18.33
N PHE A 536 -8.69 0.18 18.12
CA PHE A 536 -9.82 0.54 17.28
C PHE A 536 -9.58 0.09 15.84
N ILE A 537 -8.44 0.47 15.26
CA ILE A 537 -8.08 0.11 13.89
C ILE A 537 -7.99 -1.41 13.75
N LYS A 538 -7.34 -2.10 14.70
CA LYS A 538 -7.27 -3.57 14.72
C LYS A 538 -8.65 -4.23 14.69
N ALA A 539 -9.60 -3.72 15.47
CA ALA A 539 -10.96 -4.25 15.51
C ALA A 539 -11.71 -4.00 14.19
N LEU A 540 -11.51 -2.84 13.56
CA LEU A 540 -12.05 -2.55 12.23
C LEU A 540 -11.47 -3.47 11.16
N LEU A 541 -10.15 -3.63 11.08
CA LEU A 541 -9.51 -4.49 10.08
C LEU A 541 -10.07 -5.92 10.14
N LYS A 542 -10.26 -6.47 11.35
CA LYS A 542 -10.92 -7.77 11.55
C LYS A 542 -12.35 -7.84 11.02
N LYS A 543 -13.12 -6.75 11.10
CA LYS A 543 -14.49 -6.70 10.56
C LYS A 543 -14.53 -6.72 9.04
N TYR A 544 -13.46 -6.26 8.41
CA TYR A 544 -13.28 -6.24 6.96
C TYR A 544 -12.49 -7.46 6.43
N ASP A 545 -12.17 -8.43 7.30
CA ASP A 545 -11.38 -9.62 6.97
C ASP A 545 -10.01 -9.28 6.36
N LEU A 546 -9.39 -8.21 6.89
CA LEU A 546 -8.07 -7.75 6.47
C LEU A 546 -6.96 -8.31 7.36
N ASP A 547 -5.81 -8.59 6.77
CA ASP A 547 -4.63 -9.08 7.46
C ASP A 547 -3.99 -7.98 8.33
N LEU A 548 -3.72 -8.30 9.60
CA LEU A 548 -3.29 -7.33 10.61
C LEU A 548 -1.81 -6.95 10.52
N GLU A 549 -1.00 -7.77 9.87
CA GLU A 549 0.43 -7.51 9.65
C GLU A 549 0.66 -6.93 8.25
N GLU A 550 -0.17 -7.32 7.27
CA GLU A 550 0.08 -7.02 5.87
C GLU A 550 -0.77 -5.88 5.30
N ASP A 551 -2.04 -5.77 5.69
CA ASP A 551 -2.97 -4.79 5.10
C ASP A 551 -2.91 -3.43 5.78
N PHE A 552 -2.27 -3.33 6.94
CA PHE A 552 -2.10 -2.07 7.66
C PHE A 552 -0.76 -1.97 8.40
N VAL A 553 -0.01 -0.90 8.12
CA VAL A 553 1.17 -0.49 8.89
C VAL A 553 1.13 1.00 9.17
N TYR A 554 1.77 1.45 10.25
CA TYR A 554 1.93 2.86 10.53
C TYR A 554 3.37 3.21 10.91
N SER A 555 3.80 4.39 10.50
CA SER A 555 5.06 4.98 10.93
C SER A 555 4.80 5.92 12.09
N ALA A 556 5.55 5.75 13.17
CA ALA A 556 5.51 6.67 14.29
C ALA A 556 6.92 6.95 14.80
N ARG A 557 7.14 8.19 15.26
CA ARG A 557 8.39 8.61 15.90
C ARG A 557 8.14 8.82 17.40
N PRO A 558 9.12 8.51 18.27
CA PRO A 558 9.05 8.95 19.66
C PRO A 558 8.84 10.46 19.73
N ASN A 559 8.11 10.95 20.74
CA ASN A 559 8.01 12.39 20.99
C ASN A 559 9.43 12.99 21.08
N SER A 560 9.65 14.23 20.64
CA SER A 560 10.98 14.86 20.60
C SER A 560 11.73 14.88 21.95
N THR A 561 11.05 14.69 23.07
CA THR A 561 11.65 14.43 24.39
C THR A 561 12.33 13.06 24.55
N ALA A 562 12.11 12.12 23.63
CA ALA A 562 12.71 10.79 23.61
C ALA A 562 13.83 10.64 22.55
N LEU A 563 13.99 11.63 21.66
CA LEU A 563 15.03 11.62 20.60
C LEU A 563 16.36 12.27 21.03
N ALA A 564 16.41 12.95 22.19
CA ALA A 564 17.65 13.39 22.82
C ALA A 564 18.15 12.36 23.85
N GLY A 565 18.46 11.16 23.38
CA GLY A 565 19.53 10.27 23.89
C GLY A 565 19.55 9.80 25.35
N ILE A 566 18.72 10.31 26.28
CA ILE A 566 18.79 9.95 27.69
C ILE A 566 17.41 9.83 28.33
N ASN A 567 17.05 8.59 28.66
CA ASN A 567 15.99 8.32 29.61
C ASN A 567 16.49 8.64 31.03
N TRP A 568 16.37 9.90 31.46
CA TRP A 568 16.80 10.36 32.79
C TRP A 568 16.15 9.54 33.91
N LYS A 569 14.94 9.04 33.68
CA LYS A 569 14.18 8.25 34.66
C LYS A 569 14.84 6.89 34.89
N ASN A 570 15.21 6.19 33.83
CA ASN A 570 15.95 4.92 33.96
C ASN A 570 17.30 5.16 34.64
N ILE A 571 18.00 6.25 34.31
CA ILE A 571 19.28 6.59 34.96
C ILE A 571 19.07 6.89 36.45
N ALA A 572 18.02 7.63 36.80
CA ALA A 572 17.69 7.96 38.17
C ALA A 572 17.28 6.70 38.96
N GLN A 573 16.54 5.77 38.36
CA GLN A 573 16.19 4.48 38.96
C GLN A 573 17.45 3.62 39.19
N GLU A 574 18.29 3.43 38.16
CA GLU A 574 19.56 2.71 38.30
C GLU A 574 20.46 3.34 39.38
N TRP A 575 20.50 4.69 39.43
CA TRP A 575 21.24 5.42 40.44
C TRP A 575 20.67 5.17 41.84
N CYS A 576 19.34 5.22 42.01
CA CYS A 576 18.69 4.94 43.29
C CYS A 576 18.96 3.50 43.75
N GLU A 577 18.84 2.51 42.86
CA GLU A 577 19.16 1.11 43.19
C GLU A 577 20.62 0.92 43.63
N GLU A 578 21.55 1.64 43.01
CA GLU A 578 22.96 1.61 43.40
C GLU A 578 23.18 2.24 44.78
N ARG A 579 22.49 3.35 45.08
CA ARG A 579 22.59 4.04 46.38
C ARG A 579 21.92 3.25 47.50
N ASP A 580 20.79 2.61 47.22
CA ASP A 580 20.07 1.75 48.14
C ASP A 580 20.93 0.54 48.58
N LYS A 581 21.59 -0.12 47.63
CA LYS A 581 22.56 -1.20 47.92
C LYS A 581 23.72 -0.79 48.81
N ARG A 582 24.08 0.50 48.82
CA ARG A 582 25.12 1.07 49.68
C ARG A 582 24.59 1.55 51.03
N GLY A 583 23.29 1.43 51.28
CA GLY A 583 22.62 1.94 52.48
C GLY A 583 22.54 3.47 52.56
N GLU A 584 22.75 4.15 51.44
CA GLU A 584 22.78 5.62 51.38
C GLU A 584 21.37 6.23 51.30
N ILE A 585 20.43 5.49 50.72
CA ILE A 585 19.00 5.81 50.61
C ILE A 585 18.19 4.52 50.83
N VAL A 586 16.87 4.63 50.89
CA VAL A 586 15.92 3.50 50.84
C VAL A 586 15.03 3.66 49.61
N PHE A 587 15.08 2.68 48.71
CA PHE A 587 14.41 2.73 47.40
C PHE A 587 13.53 1.49 47.15
N ASP A 588 12.28 1.73 46.74
CA ASP A 588 11.41 0.70 46.17
C ASP A 588 10.83 1.23 44.86
N ILE A 589 11.07 0.49 43.78
CA ILE A 589 10.62 0.84 42.44
C ILE A 589 9.09 0.96 42.35
N LYS A 590 8.33 0.25 43.20
CA LYS A 590 6.86 0.32 43.24
C LYS A 590 6.34 1.69 43.68
N ASN A 591 7.17 2.48 44.36
CA ASN A 591 6.82 3.82 44.81
C ASN A 591 7.01 4.88 43.71
N CYS A 592 7.50 4.49 42.52
CA CYS A 592 7.72 5.40 41.40
C CYS A 592 6.51 5.46 40.45
N GLU A 593 6.04 6.66 40.13
CA GLU A 593 4.96 6.91 39.16
C GLU A 593 5.52 7.40 37.81
N SER A 594 4.66 7.64 36.81
CA SER A 594 5.07 8.01 35.45
C SER A 594 6.05 9.21 35.39
N ARG A 595 5.92 10.21 36.28
CA ARG A 595 6.73 11.45 36.28
C ARG A 595 7.77 11.61 37.39
N TYR A 596 7.84 10.70 38.36
CA TYR A 596 8.69 10.85 39.56
C TYR A 596 9.42 9.55 39.92
N VAL A 597 10.70 9.65 40.30
CA VAL A 597 11.45 8.58 40.97
C VAL A 597 11.56 8.95 42.45
N ARG A 598 11.14 8.06 43.35
CA ARG A 598 10.99 8.37 44.78
C ARG A 598 11.91 7.52 45.64
N PHE A 599 12.54 8.14 46.63
CA PHE A 599 13.31 7.45 47.67
C PHE A 599 13.12 8.12 49.03
N THR A 600 13.46 7.41 50.10
CA THR A 600 13.61 7.97 51.45
C THR A 600 15.04 7.77 51.94
N THR A 601 15.38 8.32 53.11
CA THR A 601 16.72 8.18 53.71
C THR A 601 16.64 7.44 55.03
N PRO A 602 17.69 6.73 55.47
CA PRO A 602 17.70 6.07 56.78
C PRO A 602 17.40 7.03 57.95
N PHE A 603 17.90 8.26 57.89
CA PHE A 603 17.66 9.28 58.92
C PHE A 603 16.18 9.68 59.00
N LEU A 604 15.56 10.09 57.89
CA LEU A 604 14.14 10.47 57.93
C LEU A 604 13.26 9.27 58.30
N ASN A 605 13.62 8.06 57.87
CA ASN A 605 12.89 6.84 58.26
C ASN A 605 13.00 6.58 59.78
N SER A 606 14.07 7.02 60.44
CA SER A 606 14.22 6.87 61.89
C SER A 606 13.50 7.95 62.70
N VAL A 607 13.26 9.13 62.12
CA VAL A 607 12.66 10.28 62.84
C VAL A 607 11.20 10.58 62.48
N ILE A 608 10.71 10.08 61.34
CA ILE A 608 9.31 10.22 60.91
C ILE A 608 8.65 8.84 60.88
N PRO A 609 7.66 8.57 61.76
CA PRO A 609 6.97 7.28 61.78
C PRO A 609 6.05 7.08 60.56
N THR A 610 5.72 5.82 60.28
CA THR A 610 4.78 5.43 59.23
C THR A 610 3.35 5.30 59.77
N ASN A 611 2.34 5.40 58.89
CA ASN A 611 0.95 5.11 59.24
C ASN A 611 0.53 3.76 58.67
N GLU A 612 0.23 2.78 59.53
CA GLU A 612 -0.19 1.43 59.11
C GLU A 612 -1.70 1.34 58.79
N ASP A 613 -2.51 2.25 59.33
CA ASP A 613 -3.96 2.23 59.20
C ASP A 613 -4.48 2.96 57.95
N ILE A 614 -3.77 4.00 57.51
CA ILE A 614 -4.17 4.85 56.38
C ILE A 614 -3.00 5.04 55.43
N LEU A 615 -3.20 4.63 54.17
CA LEU A 615 -2.22 4.85 53.09
C LEU A 615 -2.20 6.32 52.63
N SER A 616 -1.00 6.80 52.32
CA SER A 616 -0.81 8.10 51.66
C SER A 616 -1.34 8.09 50.21
N PRO A 617 -1.42 9.24 49.53
CA PRO A 617 -1.79 9.30 48.11
C PRO A 617 -0.86 8.47 47.20
N TRP A 618 0.35 8.18 47.66
CA TRP A 618 1.32 7.32 46.99
C TRP A 618 1.05 5.82 47.18
N LYS A 619 -0.03 5.45 47.90
CA LYS A 619 -0.41 4.07 48.25
C LYS A 619 0.64 3.37 49.13
N THR A 620 1.33 4.14 49.97
CA THR A 620 2.34 3.65 50.91
C THR A 620 2.02 4.08 52.35
N ASN A 621 2.56 3.36 53.33
CA ASN A 621 2.51 3.77 54.75
C ASN A 621 3.42 4.99 55.04
N ASN A 622 4.32 5.34 54.11
CA ASN A 622 5.15 6.55 54.12
C ASN A 622 4.37 7.76 53.59
N TYR A 623 4.54 8.90 54.26
CA TYR A 623 3.89 10.18 53.93
C TYR A 623 4.87 11.27 53.48
N TYR A 624 6.11 10.89 53.20
CA TYR A 624 7.11 11.79 52.65
C TYR A 624 8.02 11.02 51.69
N PHE A 625 8.57 11.73 50.71
CA PHE A 625 9.55 11.21 49.78
C PHE A 625 10.46 12.33 49.28
N TYR A 626 11.73 11.98 49.06
CA TYR A 626 12.54 12.71 48.10
C TYR A 626 12.10 12.26 46.69
N GLU A 627 11.69 13.22 45.87
CA GLU A 627 11.26 12.99 44.50
C GLU A 627 12.31 13.56 43.54
N ILE A 628 12.86 12.70 42.68
CA ILE A 628 13.63 13.09 41.52
C ILE A 628 12.64 13.36 40.38
N THR A 629 12.70 14.56 39.81
CA THR A 629 11.82 14.96 38.71
C THR A 629 12.58 15.77 37.67
N SER A 630 12.07 15.74 36.44
CA SER A 630 12.50 16.61 35.34
C SER A 630 11.29 17.35 34.80
N ASP A 631 11.24 18.66 35.02
CA ASP A 631 10.21 19.55 34.46
C ASP A 631 10.88 20.58 33.54
N LYS A 632 10.35 20.81 32.34
CA LYS A 632 10.95 21.71 31.34
C LYS A 632 12.48 21.54 31.14
N ASN A 633 12.96 20.30 31.14
CA ASN A 633 14.38 19.92 31.07
C ASN A 633 15.22 20.28 32.31
N GLU A 634 14.60 20.63 33.44
CA GLU A 634 15.27 20.90 34.70
C GLU A 634 15.18 19.69 35.64
N LEU A 635 16.31 19.00 35.86
CA LEU A 635 16.43 17.86 36.76
C LEU A 635 16.85 18.31 38.16
N TYR A 636 16.09 17.92 39.18
CA TYR A 636 16.39 18.22 40.58
C TYR A 636 15.73 17.20 41.53
N VAL A 637 16.10 17.28 42.81
CA VAL A 637 15.54 16.49 43.91
C VAL A 637 14.77 17.41 44.85
N GLN A 638 13.61 16.97 45.32
CA GLN A 638 12.79 17.74 46.24
C GLN A 638 12.19 16.85 47.33
N LEU A 639 12.09 17.33 48.57
CA LEU A 639 11.45 16.62 49.67
C LEU A 639 10.01 17.09 49.84
N TYR A 640 9.05 16.21 49.62
CA TYR A 640 7.65 16.46 49.93
C TYR A 640 7.18 15.67 51.14
N PHE A 641 6.30 16.28 51.92
CA PHE A 641 5.53 15.65 52.99
C PHE A 641 4.04 15.89 52.75
N TYR A 642 3.21 14.84 52.84
CA TYR A 642 1.76 14.95 52.72
C TYR A 642 1.10 15.02 54.10
N CYS A 643 0.35 16.08 54.37
CA CYS A 643 -0.11 16.39 55.73
C CYS A 643 -1.52 15.90 56.09
N LYS A 644 -2.27 15.33 55.15
CA LYS A 644 -3.65 14.87 55.39
C LYS A 644 -3.67 13.38 55.74
N GLY A 645 -4.33 13.00 56.83
CA GLY A 645 -4.41 11.60 57.27
C GLY A 645 -3.22 11.12 58.09
N ILE A 646 -2.37 12.03 58.58
CA ILE A 646 -1.21 11.72 59.41
C ILE A 646 -1.61 11.51 60.88
N THR A 647 -0.87 10.65 61.60
CA THR A 647 -1.06 10.41 63.04
C THR A 647 -0.53 11.58 63.87
N ASP A 648 -0.83 11.61 65.17
CA ASP A 648 -0.35 12.67 66.07
C ASP A 648 1.17 12.64 66.26
N GLU A 649 1.78 11.46 66.20
CA GLU A 649 3.24 11.27 66.21
C GLU A 649 3.87 11.86 64.95
N MET A 650 3.31 11.57 63.77
CA MET A 650 3.75 12.15 62.50
C MET A 650 3.56 13.66 62.46
N ARG A 651 2.46 14.18 63.05
CA ARG A 651 2.21 15.62 63.18
C ARG A 651 3.28 16.30 64.03
N THR A 652 3.70 15.64 65.12
CA THR A 652 4.77 16.13 66.00
C THR A 652 6.11 16.14 65.26
N ALA A 653 6.45 15.06 64.55
CA ALA A 653 7.65 14.99 63.71
C ALA A 653 7.63 16.07 62.61
N PHE A 654 6.50 16.26 61.93
CA PHE A 654 6.34 17.33 60.95
C PHE A 654 6.59 18.71 61.55
N GLN A 655 5.97 19.02 62.70
CA GLN A 655 6.11 20.34 63.32
C GLN A 655 7.56 20.60 63.75
N LYS A 656 8.24 19.57 64.26
CA LYS A 656 9.66 19.65 64.59
C LYS A 656 10.50 19.89 63.34
N LEU A 657 10.27 19.15 62.27
CA LEU A 657 10.93 19.36 60.98
C LEU A 657 10.68 20.76 60.42
N ALA A 658 9.44 21.25 60.48
CA ALA A 658 9.03 22.56 59.99
C ALA A 658 9.48 23.75 60.86
N ASN A 659 9.94 23.50 62.09
CA ASN A 659 10.59 24.51 62.93
C ASN A 659 12.11 24.55 62.68
N LEU A 660 12.71 23.40 62.36
CA LEU A 660 14.14 23.26 62.10
C LEU A 660 14.53 23.64 60.67
N THR A 661 13.53 23.67 59.78
CA THR A 661 13.63 24.06 58.37
C THR A 661 12.58 25.14 58.14
N ASP A 662 12.77 26.09 57.22
CA ASP A 662 11.76 27.13 56.90
C ASP A 662 10.47 26.58 56.23
N GLY A 663 10.05 25.34 56.55
CA GLY A 663 8.99 24.55 55.91
C GLY A 663 7.55 25.01 56.17
N GLY A 664 7.36 26.10 56.92
CA GLY A 664 6.06 26.75 57.11
C GLY A 664 5.06 25.99 58.00
N LYS A 665 3.77 26.39 57.97
CA LYS A 665 2.72 25.81 58.83
C LYS A 665 2.06 24.58 58.21
N LEU A 666 1.58 23.68 59.07
CA LEU A 666 0.83 22.48 58.69
C LEU A 666 -0.47 22.84 57.94
N THR A 667 -0.73 22.19 56.80
CA THR A 667 -1.93 22.44 55.95
C THR A 667 -2.57 21.14 55.48
N GLN A 668 -3.66 21.19 54.70
CA GLN A 668 -4.38 20.01 54.23
C GLN A 668 -3.79 19.29 52.99
N GLY A 669 -2.57 19.64 52.55
CA GLY A 669 -1.98 19.13 51.30
C GLY A 669 -0.47 18.82 51.39
N TYR A 670 0.21 18.82 50.25
CA TYR A 670 1.65 18.61 50.16
C TYR A 670 2.46 19.80 50.66
N ARG A 671 3.58 19.54 51.32
CA ARG A 671 4.53 20.53 51.84
C ARG A 671 5.93 20.22 51.36
N LEU A 672 6.55 21.20 50.71
CA LEU A 672 7.93 21.15 50.23
C LEU A 672 8.87 21.58 51.36
N PHE A 673 9.86 20.75 51.67
CA PHE A 673 10.85 21.00 52.74
C PHE A 673 12.25 21.27 52.22
N PHE A 674 12.56 20.73 51.05
CA PHE A 674 13.89 20.82 50.45
C PHE A 674 13.75 20.80 48.94
N LYS A 675 14.60 21.57 48.25
CA LYS A 675 14.80 21.50 46.81
C LYS A 675 16.29 21.65 46.54
N SER A 676 16.88 20.71 45.82
CA SER A 676 18.29 20.73 45.45
C SER A 676 18.58 21.76 44.34
N SER A 677 19.86 21.91 44.03
CA SER A 677 20.30 22.54 42.79
C SER A 677 19.69 21.88 41.55
N VAL A 678 19.49 22.70 40.52
CA VAL A 678 18.83 22.32 39.27
C VAL A 678 19.87 22.08 38.18
N PHE A 679 19.69 21.02 37.41
CA PHE A 679 20.47 20.73 36.20
C PHE A 679 19.60 20.87 34.96
N THR A 680 19.91 21.85 34.12
CA THR A 680 19.25 22.04 32.82
C THR A 680 19.85 21.09 31.79
N GLN A 681 19.05 20.13 31.32
CA GLN A 681 19.45 19.16 30.31
C GLN A 681 19.55 19.82 28.93
N ALA A 682 20.77 19.90 28.39
CA ALA A 682 21.03 20.27 27.00
C ALA A 682 20.81 19.08 26.06
N GLU A 683 20.59 19.34 24.76
CA GLU A 683 20.33 18.32 23.72
C GLU A 683 21.40 17.22 23.61
N ASN A 684 22.61 17.47 24.13
CA ASN A 684 23.77 16.57 24.11
C ASN A 684 24.21 16.06 25.50
N SER A 685 23.37 16.22 26.54
CA SER A 685 23.70 15.74 27.88
C SER A 685 24.03 14.25 27.87
N THR A 686 24.98 13.81 28.70
CA THR A 686 25.46 12.43 28.81
C THR A 686 24.95 11.74 30.09
N LYS A 687 24.89 10.39 30.09
CA LYS A 687 24.47 9.60 31.27
C LYS A 687 25.33 9.91 32.50
N SER A 688 26.61 10.18 32.30
CA SER A 688 27.54 10.54 33.37
C SER A 688 27.23 11.90 33.97
N GLU A 689 26.86 12.90 33.18
CA GLU A 689 26.54 14.24 33.68
C GLU A 689 25.29 14.23 34.56
N ILE A 690 24.26 13.47 34.17
CA ILE A 690 23.06 13.29 34.98
C ILE A 690 23.37 12.55 36.28
N LYS A 691 24.16 11.46 36.25
CA LYS A 691 24.58 10.77 37.50
C LYS A 691 25.41 11.67 38.41
N ASN A 692 26.34 12.46 37.85
CA ASN A 692 27.15 13.41 38.60
C ASN A 692 26.30 14.48 39.28
N HIS A 693 25.26 14.97 38.60
CA HIS A 693 24.31 15.89 39.22
C HIS A 693 23.51 15.22 40.34
N LEU A 694 23.03 13.99 40.15
CA LEU A 694 22.32 13.25 41.20
C LEU A 694 23.20 12.99 42.44
N TYR A 695 24.51 12.76 42.25
CA TYR A 695 25.46 12.69 43.38
C TYR A 695 25.54 14.01 44.14
N ARG A 696 25.62 15.14 43.44
CA ARG A 696 25.60 16.46 44.07
C ARG A 696 24.29 16.71 44.81
N CYS A 697 23.14 16.36 44.22
CA CYS A 697 21.85 16.45 44.90
C CYS A 697 21.82 15.63 46.18
N LEU A 698 22.42 14.43 46.18
CA LEU A 698 22.51 13.60 47.39
C LEU A 698 23.42 14.20 48.46
N GLU A 699 24.52 14.85 48.08
CA GLU A 699 25.36 15.62 49.00
C GLU A 699 24.57 16.78 49.64
N GLU A 700 23.76 17.49 48.85
CA GLU A 700 22.87 18.54 49.36
C GLU A 700 21.78 17.99 50.28
N VAL A 701 21.19 16.82 49.95
CA VAL A 701 20.26 16.11 50.82
C VAL A 701 20.91 15.76 52.16
N ARG A 702 22.14 15.22 52.15
CA ARG A 702 22.88 14.90 53.38
C ARG A 702 23.22 16.14 54.18
N ALA A 703 23.67 17.21 53.54
CA ALA A 703 23.94 18.47 54.22
C ALA A 703 22.68 19.02 54.89
N PHE A 704 21.55 19.00 54.19
CA PHE A 704 20.25 19.37 54.73
C PHE A 704 19.87 18.50 55.94
N GLU A 705 19.97 17.18 55.82
CA GLU A 705 19.65 16.25 56.91
C GLU A 705 20.59 16.39 58.11
N MET A 706 21.89 16.65 57.92
CA MET A 706 22.83 16.92 59.01
C MET A 706 22.41 18.15 59.82
N THR A 707 21.97 19.23 59.16
CA THR A 707 21.51 20.43 59.89
C THR A 707 20.28 20.17 60.75
N ILE A 708 19.47 19.18 60.37
CA ILE A 708 18.30 18.75 61.13
C ILE A 708 18.74 17.80 62.24
N GLN A 709 19.55 16.78 61.92
CA GLN A 709 20.01 15.75 62.84
C GLN A 709 20.73 16.34 64.05
N ASP A 710 21.65 17.29 63.84
CA ASP A 710 22.38 17.98 64.92
C ASP A 710 21.46 18.70 65.91
N LYS A 711 20.26 19.09 65.45
CA LYS A 711 19.25 19.82 66.24
C LYS A 711 18.03 18.96 66.61
N TRP A 712 17.95 17.74 66.10
CA TRP A 712 16.82 16.86 66.33
C TRP A 712 16.94 16.18 67.69
N ASP A 713 18.17 15.90 68.12
CA ASP A 713 18.45 15.26 69.42
C ASP A 713 18.75 16.28 70.54
N SER A 714 18.90 17.56 70.20
CA SER A 714 18.96 18.70 71.14
C SER A 714 17.57 19.19 71.52
#